data_AF-F0YG23-F1
#
_entry.id   AF-F0YG23-F1
#
_cell.length_a   1.000
_cell.length_b   1.000
_cell.length_c   1.000
_cell.angle_alpha   90.00
_cell.angle_beta   90.00
_cell.angle_gamma   90.00
#
_symmetry.space_group_name_H-M   'P 1'
#
loop_
_entity.id
_entity.type
_entity.pdbx_description
1 polymer ?
#
loop_
_entity_poly.entity_id
_entity_poly.type
_entity_poly.pdbx_seq_one_letter_code
_entity_poly.pdbx_strand_id
1 'polypeptide(L)'
;MPVAKVMASRFGGGGEPEEDMDGVLHLDASDPRVAVYQNLKERDVAGRGDLFILEGENSVHNLVQHGRMPLESVCVSERRVAPMKSLIAAVRARGVPVYALTHEDYSGLVGFNFHRGVLACGRKLPSVAPGELLGALPATGPSTVVLCERTNNLDNVGAVFRNGAAFGAGAVVFDGRSADPYYRKSIRVSGGHALAIPFTRRGSIADVVQAAKASGHVVCALVTPPTSARSTAVDDAVGAPVPINEWRADDRPERVAVLMGAEGPGLTDEAQRLADVRLTIPMANAVDSVNVATACSIALHELASTPRRRDAQARRRAARVASLAAAFGAGALLALAAARRRPSIVAAAVFVVAALSWTALRLNASTPEYLTAPHGCGPAPASGGRTVTVFETAMKSGAGGGRTTSRTLGPRESCDARPRKGRAGGFLSSLLTGDVQPPRGRVSVDTSKTYQSIDGFGGAFTEASARTWARMPADARAEVVEKYWGEDGIGYSLGRVHMNSCDFCVASYDFAPVDGDFSLDHFDHSVTHDRAEMIPLMAAARAATERRGGDFKLFASPWSPPAWLKAPRKKFEPDPDHPSIEFPGNRSMLSSAQPDGLAHDEQAHAAWALYFSKFASAYEAQGLPLWGFTVQNEPEFSAPWEACRYTANSTGAFVRDFLGPRLKSDHPHLKLFVFDHNRDHMVDWARAVYGDAETAKFVDGVAFHWYAGGLDRTLDGAVGHANVARARDALPKGARLLPSEGCNCPGIGDSDLLRSERYAHDILSDLALGACGWVDWNLLLDHRGGPNHLGNVCDAPMHATDEKFSGVKIQSYYDVIGHFSKHLHPGSERVEIAVDGVFFDDRAATRAATRAAVGFELTLHKCQGSPDRPSPRQAWALDDVHDYLEMTDGSFVDKWGDLCAADANTPGVGSLALVNCEYGKEHGDVAVGKFRRDPDSHAIAELKGGLCLGPSRDRPGAEGAQLELQPCDGANRHQRFTHLPSGALVSDADGRCVTAGWPFVQAVAFARPTGDVAVVALNEASHAADFDLDIDGDVVRASLGPHTIQTYVVSPRPAAAAPAPGDDDGAVKLTDDIADDIKQLKAKLGPV
;
A
#
# COMPACT_ATOMS: atom_id res chain seq x y z
N MET A 1 58.69 9.61 -14.31
CA MET A 1 59.81 8.70 -13.97
C MET A 1 60.68 9.37 -12.91
N PRO A 2 61.32 8.66 -11.97
CA PRO A 2 61.03 7.32 -11.40
C PRO A 2 61.22 7.27 -9.84
N VAL A 3 60.50 6.41 -9.10
CA VAL A 3 60.93 5.15 -8.44
C VAL A 3 61.86 5.24 -7.19
N ALA A 4 61.26 5.02 -6.02
CA ALA A 4 61.62 4.14 -4.87
C ALA A 4 62.87 4.31 -3.95
N LYS A 5 62.59 3.99 -2.65
CA LYS A 5 63.40 3.57 -1.47
C LYS A 5 63.91 4.67 -0.50
N VAL A 6 63.52 4.75 0.79
CA VAL A 6 63.48 3.81 1.97
C VAL A 6 64.74 3.91 2.86
N MET A 7 64.56 4.41 4.11
CA MET A 7 65.17 4.02 5.42
C MET A 7 65.68 5.16 6.34
N ALA A 8 64.90 5.41 7.40
CA ALA A 8 65.25 5.43 8.84
C ALA A 8 66.15 6.52 9.48
N SER A 9 65.59 7.29 10.43
CA SER A 9 65.86 7.23 11.90
C SER A 9 65.25 8.46 12.62
N ARG A 10 64.23 8.29 13.48
CA ARG A 10 64.28 8.09 14.95
C ARG A 10 64.98 9.22 15.73
N PHE A 11 64.23 10.26 16.13
CA PHE A 11 63.73 10.53 17.50
C PHE A 11 63.34 12.00 17.65
N GLY A 12 62.06 12.24 17.99
CA GLY A 12 61.58 13.47 18.65
C GLY A 12 61.24 14.66 17.75
N GLY A 13 59.95 14.88 17.53
CA GLY A 13 59.41 16.13 16.96
C GLY A 13 58.15 15.87 16.15
N GLY A 14 57.03 16.45 16.58
CA GLY A 14 55.75 16.32 15.89
C GLY A 14 55.90 16.68 14.41
N GLY A 15 55.69 15.70 13.53
CA GLY A 15 55.37 16.00 12.16
C GLY A 15 54.01 16.67 12.15
N GLU A 16 53.88 17.80 11.46
CA GLU A 16 52.55 18.32 11.16
C GLU A 16 51.74 17.21 10.49
N PRO A 17 50.48 17.00 10.89
CA PRO A 17 49.65 15.98 10.28
C PRO A 17 49.53 16.22 8.79
N GLU A 18 49.56 15.14 8.01
CA GLU A 18 49.43 15.21 6.57
C GLU A 18 48.02 15.73 6.22
N GLU A 19 47.96 16.93 5.62
CA GLU A 19 46.72 17.49 5.07
C GLU A 19 46.54 16.94 3.66
N ASP A 20 45.43 16.26 3.40
CA ASP A 20 45.14 15.71 2.07
C ASP A 20 44.73 16.80 1.07
N MET A 21 44.55 16.41 -0.20
CA MET A 21 44.13 17.31 -1.29
C MET A 21 42.74 17.96 -1.06
N ASP A 22 41.96 17.42 -0.12
CA ASP A 22 40.63 17.91 0.27
C ASP A 22 40.67 18.75 1.57
N GLY A 23 41.86 19.00 2.13
CA GLY A 23 42.05 19.82 3.32
C GLY A 23 41.72 19.09 4.63
N VAL A 24 41.77 17.76 4.64
CA VAL A 24 41.50 16.93 5.82
C VAL A 24 42.81 16.55 6.50
N LEU A 25 42.90 16.73 7.82
CA LEU A 25 44.08 16.36 8.60
C LEU A 25 43.95 14.91 9.08
N HIS A 26 44.86 14.04 8.66
CA HIS A 26 44.89 12.64 9.11
C HIS A 26 45.62 12.55 10.46
N LEU A 27 44.90 12.13 11.50
CA LEU A 27 45.37 12.08 12.89
C LEU A 27 45.30 10.63 13.44
N ASP A 28 45.93 10.39 14.58
CA ASP A 28 45.74 9.19 15.38
C ASP A 28 44.84 9.47 16.61
N ALA A 29 44.34 8.42 17.28
CA ALA A 29 43.45 8.56 18.44
C ALA A 29 44.10 9.24 19.66
N SER A 30 45.44 9.34 19.70
CA SER A 30 46.21 9.95 20.79
C SER A 30 46.45 11.46 20.59
N ASP A 31 46.15 12.00 19.41
CA ASP A 31 46.34 13.42 19.11
C ASP A 31 45.45 14.31 20.01
N PRO A 32 46.02 15.34 20.66
CA PRO A 32 45.27 16.20 21.58
C PRO A 32 44.08 16.94 20.92
N ARG A 33 44.08 17.12 19.59
CA ARG A 33 42.98 17.77 18.86
C ARG A 33 41.72 16.91 18.77
N VAL A 34 41.84 15.58 18.83
CA VAL A 34 40.70 14.66 18.85
C VAL A 34 40.30 14.24 20.27
N ALA A 35 41.01 14.70 21.31
CA ALA A 35 40.71 14.39 22.71
C ALA A 35 39.28 14.76 23.11
N VAL A 36 38.68 15.78 22.47
CA VAL A 36 37.28 16.16 22.70
C VAL A 36 36.28 15.07 22.29
N TYR A 37 36.66 14.08 21.49
CA TYR A 37 35.81 12.97 21.07
C TYR A 37 36.03 11.69 21.89
N GLN A 38 36.91 11.69 22.89
CA GLN A 38 37.17 10.53 23.73
C GLN A 38 36.09 10.33 24.80
N ASN A 39 35.93 9.08 25.26
CA ASN A 39 35.08 8.69 26.40
C ASN A 39 33.63 9.18 26.32
N LEU A 40 32.98 9.03 25.15
CA LEU A 40 31.62 9.51 24.90
C LEU A 40 30.54 8.63 25.59
N LYS A 41 30.46 8.69 26.92
CA LYS A 41 29.36 8.11 27.70
C LYS A 41 28.06 8.85 27.41
N GLU A 42 26.93 8.13 27.45
CA GLU A 42 25.62 8.74 27.19
C GLU A 42 25.30 9.93 28.11
N ARG A 43 25.86 9.99 29.34
CA ARG A 43 25.47 10.95 30.38
C ARG A 43 26.20 12.29 30.47
N ASP A 44 27.26 12.52 29.70
CA ASP A 44 28.22 13.58 30.00
C ASP A 44 28.07 14.86 29.15
N VAL A 45 27.02 15.64 29.43
CA VAL A 45 26.99 17.08 29.11
C VAL A 45 27.65 17.91 30.23
N ALA A 46 27.61 17.43 31.48
CA ALA A 46 28.10 18.16 32.65
C ALA A 46 29.63 18.34 32.71
N GLY A 47 30.40 17.51 32.01
CA GLY A 47 31.87 17.56 32.01
C GLY A 47 32.51 18.39 30.87
N ARG A 48 31.71 18.92 29.94
CA ARG A 48 32.21 19.54 28.69
C ARG A 48 32.00 21.06 28.60
N GLY A 49 31.57 21.68 29.71
CA GLY A 49 31.33 23.13 29.78
C GLY A 49 30.37 23.63 28.69
N ASP A 50 30.86 24.57 27.87
CA ASP A 50 30.11 25.18 26.78
C ASP A 50 30.15 24.37 25.47
N LEU A 51 30.71 23.16 25.47
CA LEU A 51 30.79 22.31 24.28
C LEU A 51 29.69 21.23 24.26
N PHE A 52 29.32 20.79 23.05
CA PHE A 52 28.43 19.64 22.82
C PHE A 52 28.95 18.80 21.64
N ILE A 53 28.58 17.51 21.63
CA ILE A 53 29.01 16.55 20.60
C ILE A 53 27.82 16.13 19.74
N LEU A 54 28.09 16.06 18.44
CA LEU A 54 27.20 15.64 17.38
C LEU A 54 27.63 14.30 16.82
N GLU A 55 26.65 13.51 16.39
CA GLU A 55 26.84 12.24 15.73
C GLU A 55 25.97 12.18 14.47
N GLY A 56 26.56 11.68 13.38
CA GLY A 56 25.88 11.41 12.12
C GLY A 56 25.83 12.59 11.16
N GLU A 57 25.81 12.26 9.88
CA GLU A 57 25.92 13.21 8.77
C GLU A 57 24.81 14.26 8.75
N ASN A 58 23.55 13.85 8.91
CA ASN A 58 22.40 14.76 8.91
C ASN A 58 22.49 15.84 10.01
N SER A 59 23.00 15.49 11.20
CA SER A 59 23.16 16.42 12.31
C SER A 59 24.19 17.50 12.00
N VAL A 60 25.31 17.10 11.38
CA VAL A 60 26.38 18.01 10.96
C VAL A 60 25.90 18.87 9.79
N HIS A 61 25.22 18.26 8.81
CA HIS A 61 24.64 18.97 7.68
C HIS A 61 23.65 20.05 8.13
N ASN A 62 22.71 19.73 9.03
CA ASN A 62 21.76 20.71 9.54
C ASN A 62 22.42 21.84 10.32
N LEU A 63 23.42 21.54 11.16
CA LEU A 63 24.17 22.60 11.84
C LEU A 63 24.90 23.51 10.84
N VAL A 64 25.52 22.93 9.80
CA VAL A 64 26.16 23.70 8.74
C VAL A 64 25.10 24.52 8.02
N GLN A 65 24.06 23.92 7.46
CA GLN A 65 23.02 24.62 6.69
C GLN A 65 22.40 25.80 7.43
N HIS A 66 22.06 25.66 8.72
CA HIS A 66 21.43 26.73 9.50
C HIS A 66 22.42 27.69 10.15
N GLY A 67 23.65 27.26 10.45
CA GLY A 67 24.75 28.11 10.93
C GLY A 67 24.51 28.81 12.27
N ARG A 68 23.53 28.36 13.07
CA ARG A 68 23.13 29.06 14.30
C ARG A 68 24.11 28.91 15.46
N MET A 69 24.78 27.76 15.56
CA MET A 69 25.77 27.48 16.62
C MET A 69 27.17 27.42 16.01
N PRO A 70 28.22 27.89 16.71
CA PRO A 70 29.59 27.68 16.25
C PRO A 70 29.95 26.19 16.20
N LEU A 71 30.58 25.80 15.09
CA LEU A 71 31.15 24.47 14.89
C LEU A 71 32.66 24.56 15.09
N GLU A 72 33.21 23.77 16.00
CA GLU A 72 34.62 23.85 16.42
C GLU A 72 35.51 22.87 15.65
N SER A 73 35.03 21.65 15.42
CA SER A 73 35.75 20.66 14.60
C SER A 73 34.81 19.55 14.14
N VAL A 74 35.24 18.79 13.12
CA VAL A 74 34.58 17.57 12.63
C VAL A 74 35.61 16.45 12.57
N CYS A 75 35.27 15.27 13.07
CA CYS A 75 36.09 14.06 13.01
C CYS A 75 35.36 12.97 12.22
N VAL A 76 35.93 12.54 11.11
CA VAL A 76 35.40 11.52 10.20
C VAL A 76 36.27 10.28 10.20
N SER A 77 35.67 9.12 9.94
CA SER A 77 36.45 7.93 9.60
C SER A 77 36.99 8.07 8.19
N GLU A 78 38.24 7.65 7.94
CA GLU A 78 38.87 7.71 6.60
C GLU A 78 38.00 7.10 5.49
N ARG A 79 37.28 6.01 5.77
CA ARG A 79 36.35 5.35 4.82
C ARG A 79 35.20 6.26 4.37
N ARG A 80 34.90 7.32 5.11
CA ARG A 80 33.80 8.27 4.86
C ARG A 80 34.25 9.58 4.24
N VAL A 81 35.55 9.84 4.12
CA VAL A 81 36.07 11.09 3.54
C VAL A 81 35.56 11.29 2.10
N ALA A 82 35.71 10.28 1.24
CA ALA A 82 35.25 10.35 -0.15
C ALA A 82 33.72 10.51 -0.29
N PRO A 83 32.87 9.70 0.40
CA PRO A 83 31.42 9.90 0.40
C PRO A 83 30.96 11.28 0.91
N MET A 84 31.71 11.91 1.82
CA MET A 84 31.30 13.14 2.51
C MET A 84 31.97 14.41 1.95
N LYS A 85 32.59 14.33 0.77
CA LYS A 85 33.38 15.41 0.17
C LYS A 85 32.65 16.76 0.10
N SER A 86 31.36 16.77 -0.22
CA SER A 86 30.53 17.98 -0.29
C SER A 86 30.34 18.65 1.07
N LEU A 87 30.05 17.86 2.12
CA LEU A 87 29.90 18.36 3.48
C LEU A 87 31.24 18.81 4.06
N ILE A 88 32.32 18.06 3.81
CA ILE A 88 33.69 18.43 4.21
C ILE A 88 34.08 19.78 3.60
N ALA A 89 33.82 19.98 2.30
CA ALA A 89 34.04 21.27 1.64
C ALA A 89 33.23 22.41 2.27
N ALA A 90 31.95 22.17 2.61
CA ALA A 90 31.10 23.17 3.26
C ALA A 90 31.57 23.54 4.69
N VAL A 91 32.10 22.56 5.44
CA VAL A 91 32.69 22.76 6.76
C VAL A 91 34.00 23.55 6.66
N ARG A 92 34.90 23.15 5.74
CA ARG A 92 36.17 23.82 5.46
C ARG A 92 36.00 25.25 4.99
N ALA A 93 35.00 25.53 4.17
CA ALA A 93 34.67 26.88 3.72
C ALA A 93 34.35 27.86 4.88
N ARG A 94 34.06 27.33 6.08
CA ARG A 94 33.83 28.12 7.31
C ARG A 94 35.05 28.23 8.21
N GLY A 95 36.21 27.75 7.76
CA GLY A 95 37.45 27.72 8.54
C GLY A 95 37.43 26.69 9.67
N VAL A 96 36.52 25.71 9.62
CA VAL A 96 36.42 24.66 10.63
C VAL A 96 37.35 23.49 10.27
N PRO A 97 38.21 23.03 11.20
CA PRO A 97 39.10 21.90 10.96
C PRO A 97 38.34 20.57 10.85
N VAL A 98 38.77 19.74 9.90
CA VAL A 98 38.27 18.38 9.67
C VAL A 98 39.41 17.39 9.89
N TYR A 99 39.16 16.41 10.76
CA TYR A 99 40.12 15.36 11.12
C TYR A 99 39.66 14.01 10.56
N ALA A 100 40.56 13.24 9.96
CA ALA A 100 40.31 11.85 9.58
C ALA A 100 41.10 10.92 10.51
N LEU A 101 40.44 9.85 10.97
CA LEU A 101 41.08 8.76 11.71
C LEU A 101 40.85 7.44 10.98
N THR A 102 41.80 6.50 11.14
CA THR A 102 41.63 5.12 10.70
C THR A 102 40.38 4.51 11.36
N HIS A 103 39.79 3.48 10.76
CA HIS A 103 38.58 2.85 11.35
C HIS A 103 38.83 2.28 12.75
N GLU A 104 40.04 1.79 13.01
CA GLU A 104 40.45 1.24 14.31
C GLU A 104 40.61 2.35 15.36
N ASP A 105 41.33 3.43 15.03
CA ASP A 105 41.49 4.60 15.91
C ASP A 105 40.15 5.28 16.20
N TYR A 106 39.31 5.43 15.18
CA TYR A 106 37.99 6.02 15.30
C TYR A 106 37.09 5.21 16.24
N SER A 107 37.10 3.87 16.13
CA SER A 107 36.31 2.98 16.99
C SER A 107 36.86 2.97 18.43
N GLY A 108 38.18 2.99 18.59
CA GLY A 108 38.85 3.08 19.88
C GLY A 108 38.60 4.42 20.60
N LEU A 109 38.52 5.52 19.86
CA LEU A 109 38.20 6.87 20.37
C LEU A 109 36.80 6.93 21.00
N VAL A 110 35.83 6.28 20.36
CA VAL A 110 34.41 6.32 20.74
C VAL A 110 34.04 5.27 21.79
N GLY A 111 34.75 4.13 21.82
CA GLY A 111 34.60 3.08 22.83
C GLY A 111 33.57 1.99 22.54
N PHE A 112 33.04 1.91 21.30
CA PHE A 112 32.15 0.86 20.78
C PHE A 112 32.15 0.89 19.24
N ASN A 113 31.70 -0.18 18.57
CA ASN A 113 31.60 -0.23 17.09
C ASN A 113 30.63 0.85 16.58
N PHE A 114 31.19 1.90 15.97
CA PHE A 114 30.44 3.10 15.58
C PHE A 114 30.13 3.10 14.08
N HIS A 115 28.89 2.78 13.71
CA HIS A 115 28.48 2.57 12.31
C HIS A 115 28.18 3.85 11.51
N ARG A 116 28.20 5.05 12.13
CA ARG A 116 27.78 6.31 11.49
C ARG A 116 28.93 7.18 10.96
N GLY A 117 30.17 6.89 11.31
CA GLY A 117 31.40 7.38 10.65
C GLY A 117 31.71 8.90 10.66
N VAL A 118 30.92 9.74 11.35
CA VAL A 118 31.21 11.16 11.59
C VAL A 118 30.77 11.64 12.98
N LEU A 119 31.63 12.44 13.59
CA LEU A 119 31.44 13.15 14.86
C LEU A 119 31.78 14.62 14.66
N ALA A 120 31.14 15.50 15.40
CA ALA A 120 31.46 16.92 15.36
C ALA A 120 31.33 17.57 16.74
N CYS A 121 32.15 18.58 17.00
CA CYS A 121 32.14 19.34 18.25
C CYS A 121 31.61 20.74 17.96
N GLY A 122 30.56 21.15 18.67
CA GLY A 122 29.97 22.48 18.59
C GLY A 122 30.00 23.21 19.93
N ARG A 123 29.82 24.52 19.90
CA ARG A 123 29.73 25.37 21.09
C ARG A 123 28.30 25.83 21.35
N LYS A 124 27.84 25.67 22.58
CA LYS A 124 26.54 26.14 23.07
C LYS A 124 26.49 27.65 22.98
N LEU A 125 25.32 28.20 22.63
CA LEU A 125 25.08 29.63 22.78
C LEU A 125 24.72 29.94 24.24
N PRO A 126 25.06 31.15 24.74
CA PRO A 126 24.58 31.61 26.03
C PRO A 126 23.05 31.55 26.11
N SER A 127 22.53 31.02 27.21
CA SER A 127 21.08 30.88 27.38
C SER A 127 20.42 32.21 27.75
N VAL A 128 19.58 32.73 26.84
CA VAL A 128 18.82 33.98 26.97
C VAL A 128 17.52 33.79 27.77
N ALA A 129 16.93 34.87 28.28
CA ALA A 129 15.63 34.79 28.95
C ALA A 129 14.49 34.48 27.94
N PRO A 130 13.39 33.80 28.35
CA PRO A 130 12.25 33.52 27.47
C PRO A 130 11.70 34.75 26.73
N GLY A 131 11.58 35.88 27.41
CA GLY A 131 11.08 37.13 26.79
C GLY A 131 12.03 37.71 25.73
N GLU A 132 13.34 37.54 25.89
CA GLU A 132 14.33 37.98 24.92
C GLU A 132 14.28 37.10 23.65
N LEU A 133 14.18 35.78 23.81
CA LEU A 133 14.03 34.85 22.69
C LEU A 133 12.75 35.10 21.90
N LEU A 134 11.61 35.21 22.58
CA LEU A 134 10.32 35.42 21.95
C LEU A 134 10.17 36.82 21.37
N GLY A 135 10.80 37.83 21.98
CA GLY A 135 10.88 39.19 21.45
C GLY A 135 11.74 39.32 20.19
N ALA A 136 12.64 38.37 19.93
CA ALA A 136 13.43 38.31 18.69
C ALA A 136 12.65 37.72 17.50
N LEU A 137 11.50 37.11 17.74
CA LEU A 137 10.60 36.66 16.66
C LEU A 137 9.98 37.87 15.95
N PRO A 138 9.61 37.78 14.66
CA PRO A 138 8.99 38.89 13.94
C PRO A 138 7.81 39.50 14.69
N ALA A 139 7.81 40.82 14.91
CA ALA A 139 6.80 41.50 15.73
C ALA A 139 5.37 41.45 15.13
N THR A 140 5.24 41.13 13.84
CA THR A 140 3.95 41.02 13.14
C THR A 140 3.90 39.76 12.28
N GLY A 141 2.71 39.18 12.11
CA GLY A 141 2.47 37.98 11.31
C GLY A 141 2.32 36.70 12.13
N PRO A 142 1.94 35.58 11.47
CA PRO A 142 1.60 34.35 12.15
C PRO A 142 2.82 33.67 12.77
N SER A 143 2.73 33.29 14.04
CA SER A 143 3.84 32.75 14.84
C SER A 143 3.35 31.62 15.75
N THR A 144 3.86 30.40 15.55
CA THR A 144 3.59 29.26 16.42
C THR A 144 4.84 28.93 17.22
N VAL A 145 4.74 28.85 18.55
CA VAL A 145 5.85 28.44 19.43
C VAL A 145 5.41 27.28 20.31
N VAL A 146 6.38 26.48 20.76
CA VAL A 146 6.15 25.34 21.67
C VAL A 146 6.72 25.66 23.04
N LEU A 147 5.93 25.49 24.10
CA LEU A 147 6.34 25.65 25.49
C LEU A 147 6.33 24.28 26.18
N CYS A 148 7.41 23.95 26.87
CA CYS A 148 7.61 22.64 27.49
C CYS A 148 7.83 22.78 29.00
N GLU A 149 6.93 22.21 29.80
CA GLU A 149 7.05 22.10 31.25
C GLU A 149 7.63 20.74 31.64
N ARG A 150 8.75 20.72 32.37
CA ARG A 150 9.32 19.51 32.99
C ARG A 150 9.51 18.33 32.02
N THR A 151 9.76 18.59 30.73
CA THR A 151 10.01 17.55 29.72
C THR A 151 11.38 16.92 29.99
N ASN A 152 11.41 15.83 30.74
CA ASN A 152 12.63 15.20 31.28
C ASN A 152 13.18 14.07 30.38
N ASN A 153 12.39 13.55 29.44
CA ASN A 153 12.80 12.53 28.50
C ASN A 153 13.51 13.15 27.28
N LEU A 154 14.75 12.73 27.04
CA LEU A 154 15.62 13.24 25.97
C LEU A 154 15.12 12.89 24.57
N ASP A 155 14.44 11.77 24.41
CA ASP A 155 13.82 11.37 23.14
C ASP A 155 12.70 12.35 22.78
N ASN A 156 11.88 12.70 23.77
CA ASN A 156 10.79 13.66 23.60
C ASN A 156 11.30 15.07 23.30
N VAL A 157 12.37 15.53 23.97
CA VAL A 157 13.00 16.82 23.64
C VAL A 157 13.45 16.86 22.18
N GLY A 158 14.16 15.82 21.72
CA GLY A 158 14.62 15.73 20.33
C GLY A 158 13.46 15.68 19.33
N ALA A 159 12.42 14.90 19.62
CA ALA A 159 11.26 14.77 18.76
C ALA A 159 10.41 16.05 18.70
N VAL A 160 10.30 16.82 19.80
CA VAL A 160 9.66 18.15 19.79
C VAL A 160 10.35 19.11 18.82
N PHE A 161 11.69 19.11 18.76
CA PHE A 161 12.42 19.91 17.77
C PHE A 161 12.18 19.44 16.34
N ARG A 162 12.11 18.12 16.11
CA ARG A 162 11.80 17.56 14.77
C ARG A 162 10.40 17.96 14.32
N ASN A 163 9.41 17.84 15.20
CA ASN A 163 8.02 18.22 14.93
C ASN A 163 7.89 19.73 14.72
N GLY A 164 8.58 20.52 15.55
CA GLY A 164 8.69 21.96 15.39
C GLY A 164 9.22 22.35 14.01
N ALA A 165 10.25 21.66 13.51
CA ALA A 165 10.80 21.93 12.19
C ALA A 165 9.83 21.54 11.07
N ALA A 166 9.20 20.36 11.17
CA ALA A 166 8.27 19.84 10.17
C ALA A 166 7.04 20.74 9.99
N PHE A 167 6.54 21.34 11.06
CA PHE A 167 5.31 22.16 11.05
C PHE A 167 5.57 23.67 11.19
N GLY A 168 6.83 24.11 11.20
CA GLY A 168 7.20 25.53 11.15
C GLY A 168 7.05 26.29 12.46
N ALA A 169 7.31 25.66 13.60
CA ALA A 169 7.41 26.35 14.90
C ALA A 169 8.60 27.33 14.90
N GLY A 170 8.35 28.57 15.33
CA GLY A 170 9.34 29.64 15.35
C GLY A 170 10.33 29.57 16.52
N ALA A 171 9.92 28.96 17.64
CA ALA A 171 10.78 28.73 18.79
C ALA A 171 10.25 27.59 19.67
N VAL A 172 11.15 26.98 20.45
CA VAL A 172 10.81 26.02 21.53
C VAL A 172 11.34 26.56 22.86
N VAL A 173 10.49 26.70 23.86
CA VAL A 173 10.84 27.27 25.16
C VAL A 173 10.64 26.24 26.25
N PHE A 174 11.72 25.88 26.94
CA PHE A 174 11.71 24.94 28.07
C PHE A 174 11.79 25.69 29.39
N ASP A 175 11.11 25.19 30.42
CA ASP A 175 11.36 25.62 31.80
C ASP A 175 12.73 25.15 32.29
N GLY A 176 13.20 25.70 33.42
CA GLY A 176 14.49 25.34 34.00
C GLY A 176 14.61 23.88 34.50
N ARG A 177 13.50 23.12 34.53
CA ARG A 177 13.43 21.74 35.02
C ARG A 177 13.42 20.68 33.91
N SER A 178 13.17 21.07 32.66
CA SER A 178 13.22 20.18 31.49
C SER A 178 14.63 19.66 31.21
N ALA A 179 14.78 18.62 30.38
CA ALA A 179 16.09 18.10 29.98
C ALA A 179 16.82 19.07 29.04
N ASP A 180 18.15 18.99 28.97
CA ASP A 180 18.98 19.87 28.14
C ASP A 180 18.91 19.46 26.64
N PRO A 181 18.46 20.33 25.73
CA PRO A 181 18.43 20.04 24.29
C PRO A 181 19.80 19.72 23.67
N TYR A 182 20.90 20.20 24.26
CA TYR A 182 22.27 19.95 23.77
C TYR A 182 22.79 18.54 24.04
N TYR A 183 21.98 17.69 24.67
CA TYR A 183 22.35 16.30 24.86
C TYR A 183 22.44 15.55 23.54
N ARG A 184 23.50 14.75 23.36
CA ARG A 184 23.77 14.01 22.10
C ARG A 184 22.55 13.23 21.60
N LYS A 185 21.84 12.56 22.52
CA LYS A 185 20.63 11.78 22.22
C LYS A 185 19.47 12.65 21.69
N SER A 186 19.21 13.80 22.32
CA SER A 186 18.20 14.78 21.85
C SER A 186 18.52 15.29 20.44
N ILE A 187 19.77 15.68 20.19
CA ILE A 187 20.18 16.18 18.87
C ILE A 187 20.01 15.09 17.80
N ARG A 188 20.42 13.85 18.11
CA ARG A 188 20.29 12.70 17.21
C ARG A 188 18.83 12.40 16.86
N VAL A 189 17.94 12.37 17.85
CA VAL A 189 16.49 12.12 17.63
C VAL A 189 15.87 13.25 16.81
N SER A 190 16.31 14.49 17.00
CA SER A 190 15.85 15.62 16.20
C SER A 190 16.37 15.62 14.75
N GLY A 191 17.32 14.73 14.41
CA GLY A 191 18.06 14.79 13.14
C GLY A 191 18.92 16.05 12.99
N GLY A 192 19.26 16.74 14.08
CA GLY A 192 19.98 18.02 14.07
C GLY A 192 19.10 19.27 14.19
N HIS A 193 17.77 19.17 14.12
CA HIS A 193 16.87 20.33 14.20
C HIS A 193 16.87 21.06 15.55
N ALA A 194 17.31 20.40 16.62
CA ALA A 194 17.58 21.06 17.91
C ALA A 194 18.61 22.21 17.81
N LEU A 195 19.44 22.20 16.76
CA LEU A 195 20.43 23.23 16.48
C LEU A 195 19.90 24.32 15.53
N ALA A 196 18.80 24.05 14.84
CA ALA A 196 18.18 24.95 13.89
C ALA A 196 17.16 25.89 14.56
N ILE A 197 16.26 25.34 15.37
CA ILE A 197 15.11 26.10 15.92
C ILE A 197 15.51 26.90 17.17
N PRO A 198 15.24 28.23 17.22
CA PRO A 198 15.41 29.07 18.41
C PRO A 198 14.88 28.42 19.70
N PHE A 199 15.71 28.35 20.74
CA PHE A 199 15.28 27.79 22.02
C PHE A 199 15.96 28.43 23.23
N THR A 200 15.30 28.31 24.39
CA THR A 200 15.87 28.58 25.72
C THR A 200 15.37 27.57 26.74
N ARG A 201 16.08 27.46 27.86
CA ARG A 201 15.81 26.56 28.99
C ARG A 201 16.04 27.31 30.31
N ARG A 202 15.22 28.32 30.58
CA ARG A 202 15.35 29.22 31.74
C ARG A 202 14.00 29.68 32.26
N GLY A 203 13.97 30.00 33.55
CA GLY A 203 12.78 30.48 34.25
C GLY A 203 11.90 29.34 34.76
N SER A 204 10.95 29.71 35.61
CA SER A 204 9.81 28.88 35.98
C SER A 204 8.82 28.77 34.82
N ILE A 205 7.88 27.83 34.90
CA ILE A 205 6.80 27.75 33.90
C ILE A 205 5.96 29.03 33.85
N ALA A 206 5.79 29.71 35.00
CA ALA A 206 5.14 31.01 35.07
C ALA A 206 5.91 32.06 34.25
N ASP A 207 7.24 32.12 34.38
CA ASP A 207 8.06 33.06 33.59
C ASP A 207 7.95 32.79 32.08
N VAL A 208 7.93 31.51 31.69
CA VAL A 208 7.80 31.08 30.29
C VAL A 208 6.44 31.47 29.71
N VAL A 209 5.34 31.19 30.43
CA VAL A 209 3.99 31.53 29.99
C VAL A 209 3.78 33.04 29.95
N GLN A 210 4.24 33.78 30.96
CA GLN A 210 4.13 35.25 30.98
C GLN A 210 4.94 35.89 29.85
N ALA A 211 6.14 35.37 29.54
CA ALA A 211 6.92 35.83 28.40
C ALA A 211 6.19 35.60 27.06
N ALA A 212 5.57 34.43 26.87
CA ALA A 212 4.81 34.13 25.67
C ALA A 212 3.62 35.09 25.48
N LYS A 213 2.88 35.36 26.55
CA LYS A 213 1.78 36.34 26.55
C LYS A 213 2.26 37.77 26.29
N ALA A 214 3.35 38.19 26.92
CA ALA A 214 3.96 39.50 26.69
C ALA A 214 4.44 39.69 25.25
N SER A 215 4.84 38.61 24.57
CA SER A 215 5.15 38.59 23.13
C SER A 215 3.92 38.43 22.22
N GLY A 216 2.70 38.51 22.77
CA GLY A 216 1.44 38.50 22.03
C GLY A 216 0.97 37.13 21.58
N HIS A 217 1.51 36.03 22.12
CA HIS A 217 1.01 34.68 21.83
C HIS A 217 -0.14 34.33 22.78
N VAL A 218 -1.18 33.69 22.24
CA VAL A 218 -2.22 33.04 23.03
C VAL A 218 -1.73 31.65 23.43
N VAL A 219 -1.70 31.37 24.73
CA VAL A 219 -1.12 30.17 25.30
C VAL A 219 -2.18 29.08 25.43
N CYS A 220 -1.97 27.97 24.72
CA CYS A 220 -2.88 26.84 24.64
C CYS A 220 -2.31 25.65 25.42
N ALA A 221 -2.88 25.31 26.58
CA ALA A 221 -2.50 24.12 27.34
C ALA A 221 -3.08 22.86 26.71
N LEU A 222 -2.22 21.91 26.35
CA LEU A 222 -2.63 20.61 25.83
C LEU A 222 -2.85 19.62 26.98
N VAL A 223 -4.09 19.22 27.20
CA VAL A 223 -4.52 18.41 28.35
C VAL A 223 -5.36 17.23 27.89
N THR A 224 -5.40 16.16 28.70
CA THR A 224 -6.24 14.98 28.44
C THR A 224 -7.68 15.25 28.89
N PRO A 225 -8.70 14.64 28.25
CA PRO A 225 -10.09 14.78 28.70
C PRO A 225 -10.25 14.07 30.07
N PRO A 226 -11.08 14.58 30.99
CA PRO A 226 -11.35 13.87 32.24
C PRO A 226 -12.08 12.55 31.95
N THR A 227 -11.48 11.43 32.36
CA THR A 227 -12.19 10.14 32.42
C THR A 227 -13.24 10.19 33.53
N SER A 228 -14.34 9.44 33.39
CA SER A 228 -15.52 9.47 34.27
C SER A 228 -15.26 9.19 35.77
N ALA A 229 -14.02 8.87 36.15
CA ALA A 229 -13.60 8.63 37.53
C ALA A 229 -12.68 9.72 38.13
N ARG A 230 -12.24 10.74 37.37
CA ARG A 230 -11.40 11.84 37.90
C ARG A 230 -11.75 13.17 37.23
N SER A 231 -12.85 13.79 37.68
CA SER A 231 -12.96 15.25 37.60
C SER A 231 -11.91 15.83 38.55
N THR A 232 -10.99 16.65 38.03
CA THR A 232 -10.03 17.36 38.87
C THR A 232 -10.60 18.72 39.28
N ALA A 233 -10.26 19.22 40.47
CA ALA A 233 -10.71 20.54 40.94
C ALA A 233 -10.34 21.72 39.98
N VAL A 234 -9.47 21.48 39.00
CA VAL A 234 -9.10 22.43 37.95
C VAL A 234 -10.15 22.51 36.84
N ASP A 235 -10.83 21.41 36.52
CA ASP A 235 -11.87 21.36 35.48
C ASP A 235 -13.09 22.20 35.87
N ASP A 236 -13.45 22.19 37.16
CA ASP A 236 -14.53 23.01 37.72
C ASP A 236 -14.20 24.51 37.74
N ALA A 237 -12.91 24.88 37.77
CA ALA A 237 -12.46 26.27 37.89
C ALA A 237 -12.14 26.95 36.56
N VAL A 238 -11.70 26.19 35.54
CA VAL A 238 -11.16 26.72 34.27
C VAL A 238 -11.96 26.25 33.04
N GLY A 239 -12.94 25.35 33.22
CA GLY A 239 -13.80 24.83 32.15
C GLY A 239 -13.19 23.65 31.38
N ALA A 240 -14.05 22.87 30.71
CA ALA A 240 -13.65 21.66 29.98
C ALA A 240 -12.76 21.97 28.76
N PRO A 241 -11.78 21.11 28.43
CA PRO A 241 -10.91 21.33 27.28
C PRO A 241 -11.65 21.15 25.96
N VAL A 242 -11.29 21.97 24.96
CA VAL A 242 -11.89 21.94 23.61
C VAL A 242 -11.13 20.96 22.71
N PRO A 243 -11.80 20.07 21.96
CA PRO A 243 -11.16 19.27 20.93
C PRO A 243 -10.40 20.14 19.91
N ILE A 244 -9.11 19.87 19.70
CA ILE A 244 -8.25 20.72 18.87
C ILE A 244 -8.70 20.81 17.39
N ASN A 245 -9.33 19.76 16.89
CA ASN A 245 -9.94 19.70 15.55
C ASN A 245 -11.24 20.52 15.45
N GLU A 246 -11.90 20.81 16.57
CA GLU A 246 -13.11 21.65 16.63
C GLU A 246 -12.78 23.13 16.87
N TRP A 247 -11.53 23.45 17.21
CA TRP A 247 -11.08 24.84 17.32
C TRP A 247 -10.99 25.48 15.93
N ARG A 248 -12.07 26.14 15.48
CA ARG A 248 -12.24 26.64 14.11
C ARG A 248 -11.11 27.57 13.67
N ALA A 249 -10.70 27.45 12.40
CA ALA A 249 -9.62 28.24 11.80
C ALA A 249 -9.83 29.76 11.94
N ASP A 250 -11.08 30.22 11.86
CA ASP A 250 -11.44 31.63 11.96
C ASP A 250 -11.32 32.19 13.38
N ASP A 251 -11.43 31.34 14.40
CA ASP A 251 -11.37 31.70 15.82
C ASP A 251 -9.94 31.60 16.40
N ARG A 252 -8.98 31.08 15.63
CA ARG A 252 -7.58 30.96 16.06
C ARG A 252 -6.89 32.32 16.06
N PRO A 253 -6.02 32.63 17.04
CA PRO A 253 -5.19 33.83 17.01
C PRO A 253 -4.04 33.66 16.00
N GLU A 254 -3.51 34.77 15.47
CA GLU A 254 -2.35 34.70 14.55
C GLU A 254 -1.08 34.19 15.25
N ARG A 255 -0.99 34.37 16.57
CA ARG A 255 0.16 33.95 17.38
C ARG A 255 -0.27 32.96 18.45
N VAL A 256 0.22 31.73 18.36
CA VAL A 256 -0.17 30.62 19.24
C VAL A 256 1.07 30.07 19.93
N ALA A 257 0.95 29.79 21.22
CA ALA A 257 1.95 29.06 21.98
C ALA A 257 1.34 27.76 22.51
N VAL A 258 1.81 26.60 22.07
CA VAL A 258 1.32 25.30 22.54
C VAL A 258 2.11 24.88 23.77
N LEU A 259 1.44 24.76 24.91
CA LEU A 259 2.02 24.39 26.20
C LEU A 259 1.80 22.90 26.47
N MET A 260 2.90 22.18 26.72
CA MET A 260 2.91 20.73 26.93
C MET A 260 3.67 20.35 28.20
N GLY A 261 3.25 19.25 28.82
CA GLY A 261 3.75 18.80 30.13
C GLY A 261 4.69 17.61 30.08
N ALA A 262 5.06 17.12 31.27
CA ALA A 262 5.93 15.96 31.43
C ALA A 262 5.20 14.65 31.10
N GLU A 263 5.96 13.66 30.65
CA GLU A 263 5.44 12.30 30.41
C GLU A 263 5.00 11.65 31.73
N GLY A 264 3.74 11.19 31.80
CA GLY A 264 3.11 10.69 33.02
C GLY A 264 2.18 11.73 33.68
N PRO A 265 2.68 12.66 34.51
CA PRO A 265 1.84 13.57 35.27
C PRO A 265 1.27 14.74 34.43
N GLY A 266 1.70 14.91 33.18
CA GLY A 266 1.22 15.98 32.31
C GLY A 266 1.61 17.39 32.80
N LEU A 267 0.75 18.37 32.49
CA LEU A 267 0.91 19.76 32.92
C LEU A 267 0.50 19.93 34.39
N THR A 268 1.25 20.71 35.17
CA THR A 268 0.79 21.12 36.52
C THR A 268 -0.53 21.89 36.44
N ASP A 269 -1.30 21.83 37.52
CA ASP A 269 -2.47 22.71 37.72
C ASP A 269 -2.10 24.20 37.61
N GLU A 270 -0.89 24.58 38.01
CA GLU A 270 -0.37 25.94 37.84
C GLU A 270 -0.23 26.30 36.35
N ALA A 271 0.41 25.46 35.56
CA ALA A 271 0.58 25.66 34.12
C ALA A 271 -0.76 25.68 33.38
N GLN A 272 -1.71 24.83 33.78
CA GLN A 272 -3.07 24.81 33.22
C GLN A 272 -3.86 26.08 33.55
N ARG A 273 -3.75 26.61 34.79
CA ARG A 273 -4.41 27.87 35.19
C ARG A 273 -3.80 29.10 34.52
N LEU A 274 -2.52 29.04 34.15
CA LEU A 274 -1.84 30.14 33.49
C LEU A 274 -2.14 30.22 31.98
N ALA A 275 -2.63 29.14 31.35
CA ALA A 275 -2.98 29.12 29.94
C ALA A 275 -4.26 29.93 29.64
N ASP A 276 -4.37 30.43 28.40
CA ASP A 276 -5.54 31.16 27.92
C ASP A 276 -6.64 30.21 27.41
N VAL A 277 -6.24 29.06 26.84
CA VAL A 277 -7.12 28.05 26.27
C VAL A 277 -6.65 26.66 26.68
N ARG A 278 -7.58 25.76 26.99
CA ARG A 278 -7.31 24.33 27.20
C ARG A 278 -7.76 23.55 25.97
N LEU A 279 -6.84 22.84 25.33
CA LEU A 279 -7.08 22.01 24.16
C LEU A 279 -6.89 20.53 24.50
N THR A 280 -7.65 19.66 23.84
CA THR A 280 -7.47 18.22 23.93
C THR A 280 -7.42 17.56 22.56
N ILE A 281 -6.68 16.46 22.45
CA ILE A 281 -6.64 15.64 21.24
C ILE A 281 -7.74 14.58 21.40
N PRO A 282 -8.71 14.48 20.47
CA PRO A 282 -9.67 13.38 20.48
C PRO A 282 -8.95 12.03 20.39
N MET A 283 -9.16 11.16 21.38
CA MET A 283 -8.57 9.82 21.46
C MET A 283 -9.70 8.77 21.56
N ALA A 284 -9.47 7.58 21.01
CA ALA A 284 -10.42 6.47 21.16
C ALA A 284 -10.50 6.00 22.63
N ASN A 285 -11.67 5.51 23.05
CA ASN A 285 -11.94 5.08 24.43
C ASN A 285 -11.03 3.90 24.83
N ALA A 286 -9.94 4.17 25.56
CA ALA A 286 -9.11 3.23 26.36
C ALA A 286 -7.71 3.80 26.68
N VAL A 287 -7.28 4.90 26.03
CA VAL A 287 -5.93 5.46 26.19
C VAL A 287 -5.98 6.78 26.96
N ASP A 288 -5.32 6.83 28.13
CA ASP A 288 -5.35 7.99 29.04
C ASP A 288 -4.53 9.20 28.53
N SER A 289 -3.43 8.97 27.79
CA SER A 289 -2.60 10.01 27.18
C SER A 289 -1.73 9.45 26.05
N VAL A 290 -1.38 10.27 25.07
CA VAL A 290 -0.34 9.97 24.07
C VAL A 290 1.02 10.52 24.50
N ASN A 291 2.10 9.97 23.97
CA ASN A 291 3.45 10.50 24.20
C ASN A 291 3.52 12.01 23.84
N VAL A 292 4.24 12.81 24.64
CA VAL A 292 4.29 14.28 24.50
C VAL A 292 4.82 14.74 23.13
N ALA A 293 5.71 13.98 22.49
CA ALA A 293 6.17 14.31 21.15
C ALA A 293 5.07 14.06 20.10
N THR A 294 4.31 12.97 20.23
CA THR A 294 3.12 12.71 19.40
C THR A 294 2.04 13.76 19.62
N ALA A 295 1.84 14.19 20.87
CA ALA A 295 0.92 15.28 21.19
C ALA A 295 1.35 16.60 20.51
N CYS A 296 2.66 16.88 20.52
CA CYS A 296 3.26 18.01 19.82
C CYS A 296 3.02 17.97 18.30
N SER A 297 3.25 16.81 17.66
CA SER A 297 3.07 16.68 16.21
C SER A 297 1.62 16.89 15.79
N ILE A 298 0.66 16.29 16.51
CA ILE A 298 -0.76 16.46 16.23
C ILE A 298 -1.16 17.92 16.43
N ALA A 299 -0.78 18.55 17.54
CA ALA A 299 -1.14 19.93 17.81
C ALA A 299 -0.55 20.90 16.77
N LEU A 300 0.71 20.73 16.39
CA LEU A 300 1.34 21.56 15.37
C LEU A 300 0.78 21.30 13.97
N HIS A 301 0.48 20.04 13.63
CA HIS A 301 -0.17 19.69 12.36
C HIS A 301 -1.52 20.38 12.23
N GLU A 302 -2.39 20.25 13.23
CA GLU A 302 -3.71 20.89 13.25
C GLU A 302 -3.61 22.41 13.13
N LEU A 303 -2.64 23.03 13.81
CA LEU A 303 -2.39 24.47 13.72
C LEU A 303 -1.81 24.91 12.37
N ALA A 304 -1.11 24.02 11.66
CA ALA A 304 -0.49 24.29 10.36
C ALA A 304 -1.41 23.98 9.15
N SER A 305 -2.34 23.03 9.29
CA SER A 305 -3.17 22.45 8.22
C SER A 305 -4.40 23.29 7.82
N THR A 306 -4.66 24.42 8.49
CA THR A 306 -5.84 25.27 8.21
C THR A 306 -5.49 26.52 7.37
N PRO A 307 -6.28 26.84 6.34
CA PRO A 307 -5.88 27.74 5.26
C PRO A 307 -5.98 29.23 5.63
N ARG A 308 -4.99 29.76 6.37
CA ARG A 308 -4.84 31.23 6.55
C ARG A 308 -3.75 31.87 5.69
N ARG A 309 -2.79 31.09 5.17
CA ARG A 309 -1.61 31.66 4.50
C ARG A 309 -1.79 31.95 3.00
N ARG A 310 -2.73 31.32 2.29
CA ARG A 310 -2.97 31.60 0.85
C ARG A 310 -3.94 32.76 0.62
N ASP A 311 -4.97 32.90 1.45
CA ASP A 311 -6.02 33.93 1.27
C ASP A 311 -5.64 35.33 1.78
N ALA A 312 -4.85 35.44 2.85
CA ALA A 312 -4.44 36.75 3.38
C ALA A 312 -3.49 37.51 2.42
N GLN A 313 -2.66 36.79 1.66
CA GLN A 313 -1.75 37.38 0.68
C GLN A 313 -2.47 37.79 -0.61
N ALA A 314 -3.53 37.06 -1.00
CA ALA A 314 -4.44 37.44 -2.07
C ALA A 314 -5.29 38.66 -1.68
N ARG A 315 -5.83 38.71 -0.45
CA ARG A 315 -6.63 39.83 0.06
C ARG A 315 -5.80 41.12 0.25
N ARG A 316 -4.54 41.04 0.69
CA ARG A 316 -3.64 42.22 0.79
C ARG A 316 -3.19 42.74 -0.59
N ARG A 317 -3.07 41.87 -1.60
CA ARG A 317 -2.84 42.26 -3.00
C ARG A 317 -4.09 42.92 -3.60
N ALA A 318 -5.28 42.37 -3.33
CA ALA A 318 -6.55 42.94 -3.77
C ALA A 318 -6.85 44.30 -3.12
N ALA A 319 -6.57 44.48 -1.82
CA ALA A 319 -6.74 45.75 -1.12
C ALA A 319 -5.78 46.84 -1.60
N ARG A 320 -4.52 46.50 -1.94
CA ARG A 320 -3.58 47.45 -2.57
C ARG A 320 -4.02 47.84 -3.99
N VAL A 321 -4.59 46.91 -4.76
CA VAL A 321 -5.13 47.19 -6.11
C VAL A 321 -6.41 48.04 -6.03
N ALA A 322 -7.28 47.79 -5.04
CA ALA A 322 -8.50 48.56 -4.82
C ALA A 322 -8.23 49.99 -4.34
N SER A 323 -7.24 50.21 -3.45
CA SER A 323 -6.84 51.56 -3.03
C SER A 323 -6.15 52.37 -4.13
N LEU A 324 -5.47 51.70 -5.07
CA LEU A 324 -4.92 52.32 -6.28
C LEU A 324 -6.01 52.66 -7.31
N ALA A 325 -7.07 51.84 -7.40
CA ALA A 325 -8.22 52.11 -8.27
C ALA A 325 -9.13 53.23 -7.76
N ALA A 326 -9.27 53.40 -6.44
CA ALA A 326 -10.05 54.49 -5.84
C ALA A 326 -9.36 55.87 -5.95
N ALA A 327 -8.03 55.91 -6.06
CA ALA A 327 -7.27 57.16 -6.22
C ALA A 327 -7.33 57.75 -7.64
N PHE A 328 -7.71 56.96 -8.65
CA PHE A 328 -7.87 57.39 -10.04
C PHE A 328 -9.34 57.33 -10.45
N GLY A 329 -10.16 58.22 -9.88
CA GLY A 329 -11.57 58.36 -10.25
C GLY A 329 -11.76 58.54 -11.76
N ALA A 330 -12.69 57.77 -12.33
CA ALA A 330 -12.99 57.64 -13.75
C ALA A 330 -13.31 58.97 -14.49
N GLY A 331 -13.50 60.08 -13.77
CA GLY A 331 -13.73 61.41 -14.36
C GLY A 331 -12.49 62.04 -15.02
N ALA A 332 -11.27 61.76 -14.54
CA ALA A 332 -10.06 62.41 -15.05
C ALA A 332 -9.56 61.80 -16.39
N LEU A 333 -9.76 60.49 -16.58
CA LEU A 333 -9.32 59.77 -17.78
C LEU A 333 -10.20 60.04 -19.01
N LEU A 334 -11.50 60.28 -18.82
CA LEU A 334 -12.43 60.63 -19.90
C LEU A 334 -12.21 62.07 -20.41
N ALA A 335 -11.84 63.02 -19.54
CA ALA A 335 -11.53 64.39 -19.94
C ALA A 335 -10.22 64.50 -20.75
N LEU A 336 -9.23 63.65 -20.47
CA LEU A 336 -7.97 63.59 -21.21
C LEU A 336 -8.09 62.91 -22.59
N ALA A 337 -9.02 61.95 -22.74
CA ALA A 337 -9.24 61.23 -23.99
C ALA A 337 -10.01 62.06 -25.05
N ALA A 338 -10.87 62.99 -24.63
CA ALA A 338 -11.62 63.86 -25.55
C ALA A 338 -10.74 64.93 -26.24
N ALA A 339 -9.59 65.29 -25.66
CA ALA A 339 -8.74 66.36 -26.16
C ALA A 339 -7.68 65.91 -27.20
N ARG A 340 -7.41 64.61 -27.36
CA ARG A 340 -6.37 64.11 -28.27
C ARG A 340 -6.90 62.95 -29.11
N ARG A 341 -7.49 63.29 -30.26
CA ARG A 341 -8.06 62.37 -31.27
C ARG A 341 -7.05 61.28 -31.71
N ARG A 342 -6.91 60.19 -30.94
CA ARG A 342 -6.19 58.97 -31.36
C ARG A 342 -6.98 57.71 -30.96
N PRO A 343 -7.42 56.88 -31.92
CA PRO A 343 -8.37 55.78 -31.68
C PRO A 343 -7.81 54.60 -30.87
N SER A 344 -6.49 54.43 -30.79
CA SER A 344 -5.85 53.34 -30.03
C SER A 344 -5.96 53.48 -28.51
N ILE A 345 -6.19 54.70 -27.98
CA ILE A 345 -6.31 54.94 -26.53
C ILE A 345 -7.74 54.73 -26.04
N VAL A 346 -8.75 54.94 -26.90
CA VAL A 346 -10.17 54.73 -26.57
C VAL A 346 -10.49 53.24 -26.42
N ALA A 347 -9.89 52.36 -27.25
CA ALA A 347 -10.08 50.92 -27.15
C ALA A 347 -9.51 50.33 -25.84
N ALA A 348 -8.37 50.84 -25.37
CA ALA A 348 -7.77 50.42 -24.10
C ALA A 348 -8.60 50.86 -22.88
N ALA A 349 -9.18 52.07 -22.92
CA ALA A 349 -10.03 52.57 -21.83
C ALA A 349 -11.36 51.79 -21.70
N VAL A 350 -11.96 51.39 -22.83
CA VAL A 350 -13.20 50.57 -22.84
C VAL A 350 -12.95 49.16 -22.30
N PHE A 351 -11.79 48.56 -22.59
CA PHE A 351 -11.42 47.24 -22.06
C PHE A 351 -11.24 47.24 -20.53
N VAL A 352 -10.68 48.33 -19.98
CA VAL A 352 -10.46 48.46 -18.53
C VAL A 352 -11.79 48.67 -17.79
N VAL A 353 -12.74 49.43 -18.35
CA VAL A 353 -14.07 49.63 -17.75
C VAL A 353 -14.93 48.36 -17.82
N ALA A 354 -14.82 47.58 -18.90
CA ALA A 354 -15.51 46.29 -19.04
C ALA A 354 -14.96 45.23 -18.06
N ALA A 355 -13.64 45.18 -17.87
CA ALA A 355 -13.01 44.29 -16.91
C ALA A 355 -13.38 44.63 -15.46
N LEU A 356 -13.46 45.93 -15.12
CA LEU A 356 -13.86 46.37 -13.77
C LEU A 356 -15.34 46.10 -13.47
N SER A 357 -16.22 46.18 -14.49
CA SER A 357 -17.65 45.86 -14.35
C SER A 357 -17.91 44.35 -14.18
N TRP A 358 -17.06 43.50 -14.78
CA TRP A 358 -17.12 42.05 -14.62
C TRP A 358 -16.68 41.59 -13.21
N THR A 359 -15.71 42.30 -12.61
CA THR A 359 -15.25 42.03 -11.23
C THR A 359 -16.28 42.47 -10.18
N ALA A 360 -17.04 43.55 -10.43
CA ALA A 360 -18.10 44.01 -9.53
C ALA A 360 -19.30 43.04 -9.48
N LEU A 361 -19.63 42.36 -10.58
CA LEU A 361 -20.71 41.36 -10.61
C LEU A 361 -20.39 40.07 -9.83
N ARG A 362 -19.10 39.68 -9.73
CA ARG A 362 -18.69 38.50 -8.96
C ARG A 362 -18.66 38.71 -7.45
N LEU A 363 -18.65 39.95 -6.98
CA LEU A 363 -18.55 40.28 -5.55
C LEU A 363 -19.91 40.28 -4.82
N ASN A 364 -21.03 40.05 -5.52
CA ASN A 364 -22.38 40.10 -4.93
C ASN A 364 -23.10 38.73 -4.88
N ALA A 365 -22.40 37.62 -5.12
CA ALA A 365 -22.96 36.27 -5.05
C ALA A 365 -22.23 35.45 -3.98
N SER A 366 -22.49 35.73 -2.71
CA SER A 366 -22.04 34.88 -1.60
C SER A 366 -22.96 35.02 -0.38
N THR A 367 -24.12 34.35 -0.45
CA THR A 367 -24.93 33.90 0.69
C THR A 367 -25.67 32.61 0.28
N PRO A 368 -25.41 31.44 0.88
CA PRO A 368 -26.38 30.36 0.90
C PRO A 368 -27.27 30.56 2.12
N GLU A 369 -28.38 31.30 1.93
CA GLU A 369 -29.54 31.13 2.81
C GLU A 369 -30.18 29.77 2.49
N TYR A 370 -30.42 28.99 3.53
CA TYR A 370 -31.32 27.86 3.51
C TYR A 370 -32.71 28.34 3.07
N LEU A 371 -33.02 28.19 1.78
CA LEU A 371 -34.37 28.30 1.25
C LEU A 371 -34.86 26.90 0.90
N THR A 372 -35.58 26.31 1.84
CA THR A 372 -36.60 25.32 1.55
C THR A 372 -37.62 25.95 0.59
N ALA A 373 -37.73 25.44 -0.64
CA ALA A 373 -38.91 25.66 -1.47
C ALA A 373 -39.28 24.38 -2.24
N PRO A 374 -40.58 24.13 -2.46
CA PRO A 374 -41.11 22.81 -2.76
C PRO A 374 -41.18 22.59 -4.27
N HIS A 375 -40.60 21.49 -4.74
CA HIS A 375 -40.97 20.93 -6.04
C HIS A 375 -41.64 19.58 -5.82
N GLY A 376 -42.98 19.64 -5.83
CA GLY A 376 -43.81 18.47 -6.02
C GLY A 376 -43.58 17.92 -7.43
N CYS A 377 -42.88 16.81 -7.50
CA CYS A 377 -43.24 15.74 -8.42
C CYS A 377 -43.90 14.66 -7.55
N GLY A 378 -45.17 14.38 -7.82
CA GLY A 378 -45.88 13.30 -7.13
C GLY A 378 -45.18 11.96 -7.35
N PRO A 379 -45.34 10.99 -6.43
CA PRO A 379 -44.74 9.68 -6.59
C PRO A 379 -45.33 9.00 -7.84
N ALA A 380 -44.49 8.73 -8.83
CA ALA A 380 -44.80 7.68 -9.80
C ALA A 380 -44.82 6.34 -9.04
N PRO A 381 -45.76 5.42 -9.34
CA PRO A 381 -45.89 4.19 -8.59
C PRO A 381 -44.61 3.36 -8.70
N ALA A 382 -44.15 2.88 -7.53
CA ALA A 382 -43.01 1.98 -7.40
C ALA A 382 -43.19 0.78 -8.35
N SER A 383 -42.36 0.71 -9.38
CA SER A 383 -42.32 -0.45 -10.28
C SER A 383 -40.87 -0.85 -10.56
N GLY A 384 -40.46 -1.98 -10.00
CA GLY A 384 -39.44 -2.88 -10.57
C GLY A 384 -37.95 -2.67 -10.25
N GLY A 385 -37.57 -1.79 -9.32
CA GLY A 385 -36.17 -1.52 -8.99
C GLY A 385 -35.42 -2.68 -8.32
N ARG A 386 -34.15 -2.91 -8.68
CA ARG A 386 -33.23 -3.83 -7.96
C ARG A 386 -32.81 -3.22 -6.61
N THR A 387 -32.51 -3.99 -5.58
CA THR A 387 -31.95 -3.49 -4.30
C THR A 387 -30.44 -3.68 -4.29
N VAL A 388 -29.69 -2.67 -3.82
CA VAL A 388 -28.22 -2.71 -3.66
C VAL A 388 -27.88 -2.62 -2.17
N THR A 389 -27.22 -3.66 -1.67
CA THR A 389 -26.62 -3.67 -0.34
C THR A 389 -25.13 -3.40 -0.47
N VAL A 390 -24.60 -2.44 0.31
CA VAL A 390 -23.19 -2.04 0.28
C VAL A 390 -22.55 -2.44 1.60
N PHE A 391 -21.48 -3.22 1.50
CA PHE A 391 -20.58 -3.60 2.59
C PHE A 391 -19.28 -2.83 2.43
N GLU A 392 -18.78 -2.20 3.49
CA GLU A 392 -17.60 -1.35 3.43
C GLU A 392 -16.65 -1.65 4.59
N THR A 393 -15.36 -1.81 4.25
CA THR A 393 -14.25 -1.90 5.20
C THR A 393 -13.16 -0.91 4.83
N ALA A 394 -12.74 -0.10 5.80
CA ALA A 394 -11.59 0.78 5.64
C ALA A 394 -10.32 0.06 6.10
N MET A 395 -9.31 0.02 5.25
CA MET A 395 -8.04 -0.67 5.54
C MET A 395 -7.15 0.26 6.37
N LYS A 396 -7.55 0.57 7.61
CA LYS A 396 -6.79 1.45 8.52
C LYS A 396 -5.98 0.64 9.54
N SER A 397 -4.97 1.26 10.13
CA SER A 397 -4.21 0.65 11.24
C SER A 397 -5.08 0.51 12.50
N GLY A 398 -5.72 -0.66 12.63
CA GLY A 398 -6.59 -1.03 13.75
C GLY A 398 -7.87 -1.72 13.30
N ALA A 399 -8.31 -2.73 14.07
CA ALA A 399 -9.51 -3.53 13.79
C ALA A 399 -10.75 -2.65 13.57
N GLY A 400 -11.18 -2.54 12.32
CA GLY A 400 -12.34 -1.76 11.89
C GLY A 400 -13.56 -2.66 11.72
N GLY A 401 -14.64 -2.41 12.47
CA GLY A 401 -15.92 -3.05 12.19
C GLY A 401 -16.50 -2.54 10.88
N GLY A 402 -16.88 -3.46 9.99
CA GLY A 402 -17.52 -3.13 8.71
C GLY A 402 -18.82 -2.34 8.87
N ARG A 403 -19.11 -1.43 7.94
CA ARG A 403 -20.37 -0.69 7.89
C ARG A 403 -21.25 -1.23 6.77
N THR A 404 -22.52 -1.53 7.06
CA THR A 404 -23.50 -1.96 6.06
C THR A 404 -24.52 -0.85 5.81
N THR A 405 -24.79 -0.55 4.54
CA THR A 405 -25.86 0.37 4.13
C THR A 405 -26.66 -0.21 2.96
N SER A 406 -27.96 0.09 2.87
CA SER A 406 -28.85 -0.41 1.81
C SER A 406 -29.46 0.74 1.00
N ARG A 407 -29.56 0.59 -0.32
CA ARG A 407 -30.14 1.55 -1.28
C ARG A 407 -30.95 0.82 -2.37
N THR A 408 -31.94 1.47 -2.99
CA THR A 408 -32.77 0.89 -4.07
C THR A 408 -32.40 1.49 -5.44
N LEU A 409 -32.18 0.66 -6.45
CA LEU A 409 -31.95 1.02 -7.86
C LEU A 409 -33.27 1.38 -8.55
N GLY A 410 -33.27 2.45 -9.34
CA GLY A 410 -34.37 2.80 -10.25
C GLY A 410 -33.99 2.51 -11.71
N PRO A 411 -34.98 2.31 -12.60
CA PRO A 411 -34.72 2.19 -14.04
C PRO A 411 -34.11 3.48 -14.60
N ARG A 412 -33.31 3.34 -15.66
CA ARG A 412 -32.64 4.40 -16.42
C ARG A 412 -33.61 5.56 -16.71
N GLU A 413 -33.42 6.72 -16.07
CA GLU A 413 -34.03 7.95 -16.56
C GLU A 413 -33.40 8.26 -17.92
N SER A 414 -34.20 8.26 -18.98
CA SER A 414 -33.74 8.54 -20.33
C SER A 414 -33.34 10.02 -20.45
N CYS A 415 -32.10 10.37 -20.11
CA CYS A 415 -31.45 11.54 -20.67
C CYS A 415 -30.93 11.19 -22.08
N ASP A 416 -31.85 10.83 -22.99
CA ASP A 416 -31.54 10.60 -24.41
C ASP A 416 -31.46 11.96 -25.09
N ALA A 417 -30.35 12.68 -24.90
CA ALA A 417 -30.04 13.88 -25.67
C ALA A 417 -29.47 13.46 -27.04
N ARG A 418 -30.28 12.82 -27.90
CA ARG A 418 -29.96 12.79 -29.33
C ARG A 418 -30.07 14.22 -29.87
N PRO A 419 -29.10 14.72 -30.64
CA PRO A 419 -29.18 16.05 -31.22
C PRO A 419 -30.22 16.05 -32.33
N ARG A 420 -31.46 16.41 -32.02
CA ARG A 420 -32.41 16.84 -33.06
C ARG A 420 -31.96 18.19 -33.57
N LYS A 421 -31.54 18.21 -34.84
CA LYS A 421 -31.24 19.43 -35.61
C LYS A 421 -32.42 20.41 -35.48
N GLY A 422 -32.12 21.61 -34.98
CA GLY A 422 -32.97 22.79 -35.16
C GLY A 422 -33.67 23.30 -33.90
N ARG A 423 -32.96 24.06 -33.06
CA ARG A 423 -33.37 25.38 -32.52
C ARG A 423 -32.37 25.85 -31.47
N ALA A 424 -31.71 26.97 -31.74
CA ALA A 424 -30.67 27.60 -30.94
C ALA A 424 -31.16 28.24 -29.60
N GLY A 425 -32.27 27.76 -29.02
CA GLY A 425 -32.88 28.36 -27.82
C GLY A 425 -32.63 27.58 -26.52
N GLY A 426 -32.38 26.28 -26.58
CA GLY A 426 -32.25 25.42 -25.38
C GLY A 426 -30.87 25.45 -24.71
N PHE A 427 -29.82 25.82 -25.45
CA PHE A 427 -28.44 25.80 -24.95
C PHE A 427 -28.15 26.94 -23.95
N LEU A 428 -28.90 28.04 -24.03
CA LEU A 428 -28.73 29.19 -23.13
C LEU A 428 -29.37 28.98 -21.75
N SER A 429 -30.37 28.10 -21.62
CA SER A 429 -31.03 27.85 -20.34
C SER A 429 -30.19 26.96 -19.41
N SER A 430 -29.47 25.96 -19.93
CA SER A 430 -28.61 25.10 -19.10
C SER A 430 -27.30 25.77 -18.69
N LEU A 431 -26.90 26.84 -19.39
CA LEU A 431 -25.74 27.68 -19.06
C LEU A 431 -26.03 28.67 -17.91
N LEU A 432 -27.31 28.91 -17.58
CA LEU A 432 -27.72 29.92 -16.60
C LEU A 432 -28.09 29.36 -15.23
N THR A 433 -28.31 28.05 -15.08
CA THR A 433 -28.65 27.41 -13.79
C THR A 433 -27.48 26.70 -13.11
N GLY A 434 -26.31 26.57 -13.75
CA GLY A 434 -25.10 26.08 -13.10
C GLY A 434 -25.12 24.61 -12.65
N ASP A 435 -26.16 23.83 -12.93
CA ASP A 435 -26.25 22.41 -12.59
C ASP A 435 -25.64 21.50 -13.68
N VAL A 436 -24.37 21.72 -14.00
CA VAL A 436 -23.56 20.70 -14.68
C VAL A 436 -22.80 19.96 -13.59
N GLN A 437 -23.35 18.81 -13.17
CA GLN A 437 -22.63 17.88 -12.30
C GLN A 437 -21.33 17.45 -13.00
N PRO A 438 -20.20 17.41 -12.27
CA PRO A 438 -18.95 16.91 -12.83
C PRO A 438 -19.15 15.48 -13.40
N PRO A 439 -18.63 15.15 -14.61
CA PRO A 439 -18.72 13.80 -15.15
C PRO A 439 -17.98 12.79 -14.25
N ARG A 440 -18.57 11.62 -13.91
CA ARG A 440 -18.02 10.67 -12.92
C ARG A 440 -17.49 9.42 -13.60
N GLY A 441 -16.55 8.71 -12.94
CA GLY A 441 -16.13 7.38 -13.38
C GLY A 441 -17.32 6.42 -13.50
N ARG A 442 -17.14 5.25 -14.12
CA ARG A 442 -18.18 4.24 -14.29
C ARG A 442 -17.59 2.85 -14.10
N VAL A 443 -18.32 1.98 -13.40
CA VAL A 443 -18.05 0.54 -13.32
C VAL A 443 -19.21 -0.16 -14.02
N SER A 444 -18.97 -0.75 -15.18
CA SER A 444 -19.99 -1.38 -16.03
C SER A 444 -19.91 -2.90 -15.94
N VAL A 445 -21.01 -3.56 -15.62
CA VAL A 445 -21.11 -5.02 -15.51
C VAL A 445 -22.08 -5.57 -16.57
N ASP A 446 -21.63 -6.57 -17.33
CA ASP A 446 -22.39 -7.29 -18.35
C ASP A 446 -22.55 -8.76 -17.93
N THR A 447 -23.70 -9.09 -17.34
CA THR A 447 -23.97 -10.43 -16.81
C THR A 447 -24.21 -11.48 -17.90
N SER A 448 -24.32 -11.08 -19.17
CA SER A 448 -24.51 -12.01 -20.29
C SER A 448 -23.24 -12.74 -20.71
N LYS A 449 -22.07 -12.25 -20.25
CA LYS A 449 -20.76 -12.84 -20.52
C LYS A 449 -20.18 -13.39 -19.23
N THR A 450 -20.00 -14.70 -19.19
CA THR A 450 -19.49 -15.43 -18.01
C THR A 450 -18.10 -16.00 -18.28
N TYR A 451 -17.32 -16.15 -17.22
CA TYR A 451 -15.95 -16.66 -17.24
C TYR A 451 -15.82 -17.90 -16.36
N GLN A 452 -14.92 -17.91 -15.38
CA GLN A 452 -14.70 -19.04 -14.48
C GLN A 452 -15.70 -19.04 -13.30
N SER A 453 -15.95 -20.25 -12.79
CA SER A 453 -16.72 -20.51 -11.58
C SER A 453 -15.83 -20.54 -10.35
N ILE A 454 -16.37 -20.09 -9.21
CA ILE A 454 -15.71 -20.19 -7.91
C ILE A 454 -15.89 -21.59 -7.31
N ASP A 455 -14.78 -22.23 -6.96
CA ASP A 455 -14.71 -23.47 -6.20
C ASP A 455 -14.75 -23.23 -4.68
N GLY A 456 -14.16 -22.14 -4.19
CA GLY A 456 -14.25 -21.70 -2.79
C GLY A 456 -13.11 -20.80 -2.32
N PHE A 457 -13.22 -20.34 -1.08
CA PHE A 457 -12.19 -19.56 -0.37
C PHE A 457 -11.87 -20.24 0.96
N GLY A 458 -10.62 -20.16 1.41
CA GLY A 458 -10.15 -20.99 2.50
C GLY A 458 -8.85 -20.57 3.16
N GLY A 459 -8.37 -21.45 4.03
CA GLY A 459 -7.03 -21.41 4.60
C GLY A 459 -6.51 -22.82 4.88
N ALA A 460 -5.25 -22.93 5.29
CA ALA A 460 -4.57 -24.18 5.60
C ALA A 460 -4.82 -24.64 7.05
N PHE A 461 -5.28 -25.89 7.17
CA PHE A 461 -5.35 -26.63 8.43
C PHE A 461 -3.96 -27.21 8.73
N THR A 462 -3.07 -26.37 9.26
CA THR A 462 -1.75 -26.80 9.74
C THR A 462 -1.81 -27.39 11.15
N GLU A 463 -0.84 -28.24 11.51
CA GLU A 463 -0.69 -28.71 12.90
C GLU A 463 -0.56 -27.51 13.86
N ALA A 464 0.17 -26.46 13.47
CA ALA A 464 0.24 -25.21 14.24
C ALA A 464 -1.14 -24.58 14.50
N SER A 465 -1.98 -24.48 13.47
CA SER A 465 -3.34 -23.95 13.59
C SER A 465 -4.23 -24.82 14.49
N ALA A 466 -4.19 -26.13 14.24
CA ALA A 466 -4.97 -27.11 14.99
C ALA A 466 -4.58 -27.15 16.47
N ARG A 467 -3.28 -27.13 16.77
CA ARG A 467 -2.72 -27.15 18.11
C ARG A 467 -3.02 -25.86 18.88
N THR A 468 -2.90 -24.72 18.20
CA THR A 468 -3.25 -23.42 18.80
C THR A 468 -4.73 -23.40 19.15
N TRP A 469 -5.60 -23.83 18.23
CA TRP A 469 -7.03 -23.94 18.48
C TRP A 469 -7.34 -24.90 19.62
N ALA A 470 -6.76 -26.11 19.64
CA ALA A 470 -7.04 -27.13 20.65
C ALA A 470 -6.69 -26.69 22.09
N ARG A 471 -5.73 -25.76 22.25
CA ARG A 471 -5.31 -25.21 23.55
C ARG A 471 -6.18 -24.07 24.06
N MET A 472 -7.01 -23.48 23.20
CA MET A 472 -7.90 -22.40 23.58
C MET A 472 -9.07 -22.88 24.44
N PRO A 473 -9.61 -22.01 25.32
CA PRO A 473 -10.91 -22.18 25.96
C PRO A 473 -12.04 -22.51 24.95
N ALA A 474 -13.10 -23.17 25.42
CA ALA A 474 -14.17 -23.66 24.55
C ALA A 474 -14.92 -22.55 23.80
N ASP A 475 -15.11 -21.40 24.45
CA ASP A 475 -15.69 -20.19 23.87
C ASP A 475 -14.80 -19.59 22.78
N ALA A 476 -13.49 -19.46 23.03
CA ALA A 476 -12.54 -18.99 22.02
C ALA A 476 -12.44 -19.95 20.82
N ARG A 477 -12.47 -21.27 21.06
CA ARG A 477 -12.54 -22.28 19.98
C ARG A 477 -13.80 -22.14 19.13
N ALA A 478 -14.94 -21.93 19.77
CA ALA A 478 -16.20 -21.71 19.08
C ALA A 478 -16.18 -20.39 18.29
N GLU A 479 -15.60 -19.32 18.85
CA GLU A 479 -15.45 -18.04 18.18
C GLU A 479 -14.64 -18.18 16.87
N VAL A 480 -13.50 -18.86 16.89
CA VAL A 480 -12.70 -19.12 15.67
C VAL A 480 -13.53 -19.84 14.60
N VAL A 481 -14.27 -20.87 15.00
CA VAL A 481 -15.09 -21.67 14.07
C VAL A 481 -16.24 -20.84 13.48
N GLU A 482 -16.95 -20.08 14.31
CA GLU A 482 -18.05 -19.23 13.85
C GLU A 482 -17.56 -18.08 12.98
N LYS A 483 -16.38 -17.52 13.26
CA LYS A 483 -15.79 -16.45 12.45
C LYS A 483 -15.39 -16.97 11.05
N TYR A 484 -14.70 -18.10 10.94
CA TYR A 484 -14.34 -18.58 9.60
C TYR A 484 -15.50 -19.21 8.83
N TRP A 485 -16.29 -20.08 9.45
CA TRP A 485 -17.24 -20.95 8.75
C TRP A 485 -18.71 -20.75 9.14
N GLY A 486 -18.99 -20.00 10.21
CA GLY A 486 -20.35 -19.75 10.71
C GLY A 486 -21.17 -18.78 9.85
N GLU A 487 -22.45 -18.64 10.18
CA GLU A 487 -23.39 -17.77 9.44
C GLU A 487 -22.98 -16.30 9.46
N ASP A 488 -22.52 -15.81 10.62
CA ASP A 488 -22.06 -14.43 10.81
C ASP A 488 -20.60 -14.22 10.40
N GLY A 489 -19.89 -15.30 10.08
CA GLY A 489 -18.48 -15.31 9.70
C GLY A 489 -18.19 -14.80 8.28
N ILE A 490 -16.97 -15.08 7.81
CA ILE A 490 -16.53 -14.80 6.44
C ILE A 490 -16.84 -15.93 5.45
N GLY A 491 -17.36 -17.08 5.92
CA GLY A 491 -17.94 -18.09 5.04
C GLY A 491 -16.94 -18.90 4.22
N TYR A 492 -15.79 -19.24 4.80
CA TYR A 492 -14.84 -20.20 4.22
C TYR A 492 -15.53 -21.50 3.82
N SER A 493 -15.08 -22.09 2.71
CA SER A 493 -15.65 -23.29 2.08
C SER A 493 -14.58 -24.21 1.48
N LEU A 494 -13.33 -23.77 1.42
CA LEU A 494 -12.18 -24.55 0.97
C LEU A 494 -11.16 -24.66 2.11
N GLY A 495 -10.38 -25.73 2.13
CA GLY A 495 -9.32 -25.93 3.11
C GLY A 495 -8.14 -26.69 2.52
N ARG A 496 -6.92 -26.25 2.84
CA ARG A 496 -5.69 -26.96 2.49
C ARG A 496 -5.22 -27.79 3.67
N VAL A 497 -4.78 -29.03 3.42
CA VAL A 497 -4.26 -29.94 4.44
C VAL A 497 -2.86 -30.37 4.03
N HIS A 498 -1.89 -30.32 4.95
CA HIS A 498 -0.59 -30.92 4.66
C HIS A 498 -0.67 -32.44 4.74
N MET A 499 -0.11 -33.13 3.76
CA MET A 499 0.10 -34.57 3.82
C MET A 499 1.50 -34.83 4.37
N ASN A 500 1.58 -35.51 5.52
CA ASN A 500 2.77 -35.59 6.39
C ASN A 500 3.07 -34.25 7.06
N SER A 501 4.24 -34.08 7.67
CA SER A 501 4.63 -32.80 8.25
C SER A 501 4.95 -31.71 7.22
N CYS A 502 4.79 -30.46 7.65
CA CYS A 502 5.30 -29.24 7.02
C CYS A 502 6.12 -28.43 8.03
N ASP A 503 6.59 -27.24 7.64
CA ASP A 503 7.33 -26.33 8.53
C ASP A 503 6.48 -25.84 9.73
N PHE A 504 5.18 -25.65 9.54
CA PHE A 504 4.19 -25.36 10.58
C PHE A 504 3.72 -26.61 11.35
N CYS A 505 4.59 -27.60 11.47
CA CYS A 505 4.49 -28.70 12.43
C CYS A 505 5.45 -28.49 13.60
N VAL A 506 5.29 -29.25 14.68
CA VAL A 506 6.19 -29.20 15.84
C VAL A 506 7.40 -30.13 15.71
N ALA A 507 7.33 -31.08 14.77
CA ALA A 507 8.41 -31.97 14.37
C ALA A 507 8.05 -32.62 13.03
N SER A 508 9.05 -33.21 12.36
CA SER A 508 8.80 -34.02 11.16
C SER A 508 8.12 -35.35 11.49
N TYR A 509 7.15 -35.75 10.67
CA TYR A 509 6.49 -37.05 10.76
C TYR A 509 5.92 -37.48 9.41
N ASP A 510 5.69 -38.79 9.25
CA ASP A 510 4.98 -39.40 8.12
C ASP A 510 4.12 -40.58 8.59
N PHE A 511 3.21 -41.05 7.72
CA PHE A 511 2.29 -42.16 8.03
C PHE A 511 2.79 -43.53 7.55
N ALA A 512 4.00 -43.66 7.02
CA ALA A 512 4.60 -44.94 6.64
C ALA A 512 6.11 -44.99 6.98
N PRO A 513 6.47 -45.02 8.27
CA PRO A 513 7.85 -44.83 8.70
C PRO A 513 8.77 -46.04 8.49
N VAL A 514 8.23 -47.18 8.04
CA VAL A 514 8.97 -48.44 7.87
C VAL A 514 9.77 -48.41 6.55
N ASP A 515 11.10 -48.37 6.66
CA ASP A 515 12.03 -48.37 5.50
C ASP A 515 11.80 -49.60 4.61
N GLY A 516 11.62 -49.36 3.30
CA GLY A 516 11.44 -50.41 2.29
C GLY A 516 10.03 -51.02 2.24
N ASP A 517 9.05 -50.46 2.94
CA ASP A 517 7.65 -50.91 2.89
C ASP A 517 6.93 -50.40 1.62
N PHE A 518 7.37 -50.87 0.44
CA PHE A 518 6.81 -50.42 -0.84
C PHE A 518 5.35 -50.84 -1.07
N SER A 519 4.86 -51.87 -0.37
CA SER A 519 3.43 -52.25 -0.34
C SER A 519 2.61 -51.38 0.62
N LEU A 520 3.28 -50.57 1.46
CA LEU A 520 2.68 -49.73 2.49
C LEU A 520 1.80 -50.53 3.45
N ASP A 521 2.21 -51.75 3.80
CA ASP A 521 1.47 -52.64 4.70
C ASP A 521 1.37 -52.07 6.13
N HIS A 522 2.32 -51.21 6.51
CA HIS A 522 2.39 -50.54 7.82
C HIS A 522 1.94 -49.08 7.75
N PHE A 523 1.26 -48.66 6.67
CA PHE A 523 0.66 -47.33 6.58
C PHE A 523 -0.34 -47.10 7.72
N ASP A 524 -0.24 -45.96 8.40
CA ASP A 524 -1.17 -45.58 9.45
C ASP A 524 -2.52 -45.13 8.86
N HIS A 525 -3.40 -46.11 8.64
CA HIS A 525 -4.76 -45.90 8.17
C HIS A 525 -5.64 -45.10 9.13
N SER A 526 -5.23 -44.91 10.38
CA SER A 526 -5.96 -44.12 11.36
C SER A 526 -5.50 -42.67 11.43
N VAL A 527 -4.46 -42.28 10.66
CA VAL A 527 -3.83 -40.95 10.68
C VAL A 527 -3.68 -40.45 12.12
N THR A 528 -3.02 -41.27 12.93
CA THR A 528 -3.02 -41.18 14.40
C THR A 528 -2.48 -39.83 14.88
N HIS A 529 -1.49 -39.26 14.19
CA HIS A 529 -0.93 -37.94 14.49
C HIS A 529 -1.97 -36.82 14.38
N ASP A 530 -2.76 -36.82 13.30
CA ASP A 530 -3.74 -35.78 12.98
C ASP A 530 -5.01 -35.88 13.84
N ARG A 531 -5.29 -37.07 14.38
CA ARG A 531 -6.55 -37.40 15.06
C ARG A 531 -6.83 -36.60 16.32
N ALA A 532 -5.78 -36.14 17.02
CA ALA A 532 -5.95 -35.44 18.29
C ALA A 532 -6.35 -33.97 18.12
N GLU A 533 -5.81 -33.28 17.11
CA GLU A 533 -5.90 -31.83 17.01
C GLU A 533 -6.43 -31.38 15.63
N MET A 534 -5.89 -31.91 14.53
CA MET A 534 -6.27 -31.48 13.16
C MET A 534 -7.66 -31.96 12.74
N ILE A 535 -7.95 -33.25 12.91
CA ILE A 535 -9.26 -33.83 12.55
C ILE A 535 -10.42 -33.13 13.30
N PRO A 536 -10.35 -32.87 14.62
CA PRO A 536 -11.38 -32.12 15.32
C PRO A 536 -11.64 -30.71 14.78
N LEU A 537 -10.58 -29.96 14.42
CA LEU A 537 -10.74 -28.63 13.83
C LEU A 537 -11.42 -28.69 12.46
N MET A 538 -10.99 -29.61 11.58
CA MET A 538 -11.61 -29.81 10.26
C MET A 538 -13.08 -30.27 10.38
N ALA A 539 -13.38 -31.16 11.33
CA ALA A 539 -14.75 -31.61 11.58
C ALA A 539 -15.64 -30.45 12.07
N ALA A 540 -15.12 -29.57 12.92
CA ALA A 540 -15.83 -28.38 13.37
C ALA A 540 -16.09 -27.39 12.22
N ALA A 541 -15.08 -27.16 11.36
CA ALA A 541 -15.19 -26.34 10.16
C ALA A 541 -16.24 -26.88 9.17
N ARG A 542 -16.21 -28.19 8.92
CA ARG A 542 -17.19 -28.89 8.08
C ARG A 542 -18.60 -28.73 8.65
N ALA A 543 -18.80 -29.03 9.93
CA ALA A 543 -20.10 -28.92 10.57
C ALA A 543 -20.65 -27.48 10.54
N ALA A 544 -19.80 -26.47 10.74
CA ALA A 544 -20.20 -25.07 10.62
C ALA A 544 -20.60 -24.68 9.19
N THR A 545 -19.82 -25.11 8.20
CA THR A 545 -20.14 -24.90 6.77
C THR A 545 -21.45 -25.57 6.36
N GLU A 546 -21.67 -26.82 6.79
CA GLU A 546 -22.90 -27.57 6.49
C GLU A 546 -24.13 -26.96 7.18
N ARG A 547 -24.00 -26.44 8.41
CA ARG A 547 -25.10 -25.77 9.13
C ARG A 547 -25.68 -24.59 8.35
N ARG A 548 -24.83 -23.81 7.67
CA ARG A 548 -25.25 -22.69 6.81
C ARG A 548 -25.62 -23.11 5.37
N GLY A 549 -25.71 -24.42 5.11
CA GLY A 549 -26.07 -24.98 3.79
C GLY A 549 -24.98 -24.89 2.73
N GLY A 550 -23.72 -24.70 3.13
CA GLY A 550 -22.57 -24.67 2.22
C GLY A 550 -21.94 -26.03 1.98
N ASP A 551 -21.17 -26.14 0.90
CA ASP A 551 -20.28 -27.27 0.62
C ASP A 551 -18.87 -26.99 1.16
N PHE A 552 -18.26 -27.97 1.82
CA PHE A 552 -16.95 -27.87 2.43
C PHE A 552 -15.97 -28.80 1.71
N LYS A 553 -14.97 -28.22 1.06
CA LYS A 553 -13.98 -28.92 0.26
C LYS A 553 -12.62 -28.89 0.95
N LEU A 554 -11.93 -30.03 0.96
CA LEU A 554 -10.54 -30.15 1.42
C LEU A 554 -9.65 -30.59 0.29
N PHE A 555 -8.50 -29.96 0.08
CA PHE A 555 -7.45 -30.54 -0.75
C PHE A 555 -6.18 -30.72 0.06
N ALA A 556 -5.37 -31.71 -0.32
CA ALA A 556 -4.14 -32.00 0.38
C ALA A 556 -2.90 -31.78 -0.49
N SER A 557 -1.80 -31.40 0.16
CA SER A 557 -0.54 -31.10 -0.50
C SER A 557 0.60 -31.71 0.33
N PRO A 558 1.46 -32.57 -0.22
CA PRO A 558 2.63 -33.05 0.51
C PRO A 558 3.79 -32.05 0.43
N TRP A 559 4.49 -31.86 1.54
CA TRP A 559 5.78 -31.17 1.54
C TRP A 559 6.93 -32.15 1.32
N SER A 560 6.83 -33.36 1.85
CA SER A 560 7.82 -34.40 1.62
C SER A 560 7.22 -35.81 1.66
N PRO A 561 7.67 -36.72 0.79
CA PRO A 561 7.53 -38.15 1.00
C PRO A 561 8.26 -38.59 2.28
N PRO A 562 7.89 -39.76 2.85
CA PRO A 562 8.74 -40.45 3.83
C PRO A 562 10.20 -40.49 3.36
N ALA A 563 11.13 -40.24 4.27
CA ALA A 563 12.54 -40.06 3.90
C ALA A 563 13.15 -41.28 3.20
N TRP A 564 12.67 -42.50 3.45
CA TRP A 564 13.15 -43.70 2.76
C TRP A 564 12.77 -43.76 1.26
N LEU A 565 11.72 -43.03 0.83
CA LEU A 565 11.33 -42.86 -0.57
C LEU A 565 12.12 -41.75 -1.28
N LYS A 566 12.98 -41.02 -0.57
CA LYS A 566 13.73 -39.88 -1.12
C LYS A 566 15.11 -40.29 -1.59
N ALA A 567 15.58 -39.60 -2.63
CA ALA A 567 16.96 -39.69 -3.08
C ALA A 567 17.92 -39.13 -2.01
N PRO A 568 19.11 -39.73 -1.84
CA PRO A 568 20.09 -39.26 -0.87
C PRO A 568 20.65 -37.87 -1.26
N ARG A 569 20.83 -37.00 -0.27
CA ARG A 569 21.38 -35.65 -0.46
C ARG A 569 22.92 -35.71 -0.61
N LYS A 570 23.54 -34.69 -1.21
CA LYS A 570 24.98 -34.42 -0.99
C LYS A 570 25.15 -33.81 0.41
N LYS A 571 26.27 -34.06 1.10
CA LYS A 571 26.50 -33.74 2.54
C LYS A 571 25.77 -32.48 3.00
N PHE A 572 24.80 -32.66 3.92
CA PHE A 572 24.16 -31.61 4.69
C PHE A 572 24.78 -31.66 6.09
N GLU A 573 25.27 -30.55 6.62
CA GLU A 573 25.70 -30.48 8.02
C GLU A 573 24.44 -30.30 8.89
N PRO A 574 24.11 -31.24 9.79
CA PRO A 574 22.92 -31.13 10.61
C PRO A 574 23.04 -29.95 11.59
N ASP A 575 21.95 -29.20 11.73
CA ASP A 575 21.80 -28.19 12.78
C ASP A 575 21.62 -28.92 14.13
N PRO A 576 22.51 -28.72 15.10
CA PRO A 576 22.43 -29.39 16.40
C PRO A 576 21.19 -29.03 17.22
N ASP A 577 20.47 -27.95 16.89
CA ASP A 577 19.28 -27.50 17.61
C ASP A 577 17.95 -28.05 17.03
N HIS A 578 18.01 -28.73 15.87
CA HIS A 578 16.82 -29.27 15.17
C HIS A 578 17.04 -30.73 14.68
N PRO A 579 16.73 -31.75 15.50
CA PRO A 579 16.92 -33.15 15.12
C PRO A 579 15.93 -33.58 14.03
N SER A 580 16.43 -33.91 12.84
CA SER A 580 15.64 -34.50 11.75
C SER A 580 15.57 -36.03 11.86
N ILE A 581 14.52 -36.65 11.32
CA ILE A 581 14.49 -38.10 11.11
C ILE A 581 15.51 -38.43 10.00
N GLU A 582 16.73 -38.82 10.40
CA GLU A 582 17.79 -39.22 9.49
C GLU A 582 17.72 -40.72 9.19
N PHE A 583 17.58 -41.07 7.91
CA PHE A 583 17.71 -42.45 7.45
C PHE A 583 19.14 -42.76 7.01
N PRO A 584 19.61 -44.03 7.11
CA PRO A 584 20.90 -44.43 6.60
C PRO A 584 21.09 -44.00 5.13
N GLY A 585 22.21 -43.34 4.84
CA GLY A 585 22.57 -42.90 3.49
C GLY A 585 22.30 -41.43 3.16
N ASN A 586 22.12 -40.54 4.15
CA ASN A 586 21.86 -39.10 3.96
C ASN A 586 20.49 -38.80 3.30
N ARG A 587 19.48 -39.60 3.64
CA ARG A 587 18.06 -39.42 3.28
C ARG A 587 17.32 -38.76 4.44
N SER A 588 16.51 -37.74 4.16
CA SER A 588 15.77 -36.96 5.17
C SER A 588 14.54 -36.33 4.53
N MET A 589 13.48 -36.11 5.32
CA MET A 589 12.30 -35.34 4.89
C MET A 589 12.67 -33.85 4.70
N LEU A 590 13.64 -33.35 5.45
CA LEU A 590 14.11 -31.98 5.33
C LEU A 590 14.98 -31.79 4.09
N SER A 591 14.81 -30.67 3.40
CA SER A 591 15.49 -30.38 2.14
C SER A 591 15.29 -31.46 1.08
N SER A 592 15.99 -31.36 -0.04
CA SER A 592 15.80 -32.26 -1.16
C SER A 592 17.08 -32.47 -1.96
N ALA A 593 17.20 -33.65 -2.57
CA ALA A 593 18.15 -33.85 -3.65
C ALA A 593 17.75 -33.03 -4.89
N GLN A 594 18.73 -32.82 -5.78
CA GLN A 594 18.57 -32.11 -7.05
C GLN A 594 19.05 -32.99 -8.22
N PRO A 595 18.42 -32.94 -9.39
CA PRO A 595 17.27 -32.08 -9.73
C PRO A 595 15.95 -32.54 -9.11
N ASP A 596 15.80 -33.83 -8.81
CA ASP A 596 14.61 -34.41 -8.19
C ASP A 596 14.93 -35.00 -6.81
N GLY A 597 13.96 -34.88 -5.89
CA GLY A 597 14.05 -35.36 -4.51
C GLY A 597 13.51 -36.77 -4.30
N LEU A 598 12.60 -37.24 -5.15
CA LEU A 598 12.05 -38.59 -5.10
C LEU A 598 13.09 -39.59 -5.62
N ALA A 599 13.18 -40.78 -5.01
CA ALA A 599 14.10 -41.81 -5.48
C ALA A 599 13.74 -42.24 -6.92
N HIS A 600 14.75 -42.34 -7.78
CA HIS A 600 14.62 -42.58 -9.22
C HIS A 600 14.38 -44.06 -9.58
N ASP A 601 13.56 -44.77 -8.81
CA ASP A 601 13.20 -46.16 -9.06
C ASP A 601 11.69 -46.36 -9.07
N GLU A 602 11.25 -47.34 -9.86
CA GLU A 602 9.84 -47.62 -10.13
C GLU A 602 9.07 -48.03 -8.85
N GLN A 603 9.74 -48.71 -7.91
CA GLN A 603 9.11 -49.15 -6.66
C GLN A 603 8.81 -47.97 -5.76
N ALA A 604 9.74 -47.02 -5.64
CA ALA A 604 9.52 -45.78 -4.89
C ALA A 604 8.39 -44.93 -5.48
N HIS A 605 8.35 -44.77 -6.81
CA HIS A 605 7.26 -44.05 -7.48
C HIS A 605 5.89 -44.75 -7.27
N ALA A 606 5.83 -46.07 -7.45
CA ALA A 606 4.59 -46.82 -7.25
C ALA A 606 4.11 -46.76 -5.78
N ALA A 607 5.03 -46.88 -4.82
CA ALA A 607 4.73 -46.74 -3.40
C ALA A 607 4.24 -45.33 -3.07
N TRP A 608 4.86 -44.29 -3.63
CA TRP A 608 4.43 -42.91 -3.42
C TRP A 608 3.04 -42.64 -4.00
N ALA A 609 2.73 -43.14 -5.20
CA ALA A 609 1.37 -43.07 -5.75
C ALA A 609 0.33 -43.83 -4.90
N LEU A 610 0.68 -45.01 -4.38
CA LEU A 610 -0.16 -45.76 -3.43
C LEU A 610 -0.37 -44.98 -2.12
N TYR A 611 0.63 -44.23 -1.67
CA TYR A 611 0.55 -43.39 -0.48
C TYR A 611 -0.58 -42.35 -0.58
N PHE A 612 -0.67 -41.63 -1.72
CA PHE A 612 -1.76 -40.67 -1.96
C PHE A 612 -3.14 -41.33 -1.85
N SER A 613 -3.33 -42.51 -2.45
CA SER A 613 -4.59 -43.25 -2.38
C SER A 613 -4.91 -43.72 -0.95
N LYS A 614 -3.92 -44.24 -0.21
CA LYS A 614 -4.11 -44.63 1.19
C LYS A 614 -4.44 -43.43 2.09
N PHE A 615 -3.81 -42.29 1.86
CA PHE A 615 -4.09 -41.04 2.58
C PHE A 615 -5.52 -40.55 2.32
N ALA A 616 -5.96 -40.51 1.05
CA ALA A 616 -7.34 -40.14 0.71
C ALA A 616 -8.36 -41.07 1.39
N SER A 617 -8.13 -42.38 1.33
CA SER A 617 -8.99 -43.37 1.98
C SER A 617 -9.01 -43.21 3.51
N ALA A 618 -7.87 -42.89 4.12
CA ALA A 618 -7.76 -42.71 5.57
C ALA A 618 -8.53 -41.48 6.04
N TYR A 619 -8.42 -40.35 5.33
CA TYR A 619 -9.17 -39.13 5.63
C TYR A 619 -10.67 -39.29 5.37
N GLU A 620 -11.07 -39.99 4.30
CA GLU A 620 -12.47 -40.35 4.05
C GLU A 620 -13.06 -41.20 5.19
N ALA A 621 -12.29 -42.15 5.74
CA ALA A 621 -12.70 -42.96 6.88
C ALA A 621 -12.89 -42.16 8.18
N GLN A 622 -12.28 -40.97 8.30
CA GLN A 622 -12.52 -40.02 9.40
C GLN A 622 -13.73 -39.10 9.13
N GLY A 623 -14.45 -39.30 8.02
CA GLY A 623 -15.55 -38.43 7.62
C GLY A 623 -15.08 -37.10 7.04
N LEU A 624 -13.88 -37.03 6.47
CA LEU A 624 -13.31 -35.84 5.85
C LEU A 624 -12.80 -36.18 4.43
N PRO A 625 -13.70 -36.50 3.47
CA PRO A 625 -13.28 -36.82 2.12
C PRO A 625 -12.58 -35.63 1.47
N LEU A 626 -11.52 -35.92 0.72
CA LEU A 626 -10.79 -34.90 -0.03
C LEU A 626 -11.53 -34.58 -1.34
N TRP A 627 -11.46 -33.32 -1.74
CA TRP A 627 -11.83 -32.80 -3.05
C TRP A 627 -10.69 -32.95 -4.07
N GLY A 628 -9.44 -32.86 -3.62
CA GLY A 628 -8.28 -33.03 -4.52
C GLY A 628 -6.92 -33.02 -3.85
N PHE A 629 -5.89 -33.02 -4.69
CA PHE A 629 -4.49 -32.94 -4.29
C PHE A 629 -3.71 -31.93 -5.14
N THR A 630 -2.66 -31.35 -4.57
CA THR A 630 -1.50 -30.91 -5.36
C THR A 630 -0.44 -32.02 -5.36
N VAL A 631 0.31 -32.17 -6.45
CA VAL A 631 1.33 -33.26 -6.55
C VAL A 631 2.45 -33.08 -5.52
N GLN A 632 2.85 -31.84 -5.27
CA GLN A 632 3.94 -31.49 -4.37
C GLN A 632 3.84 -30.01 -4.04
N ASN A 633 3.94 -29.65 -2.76
CA ASN A 633 4.16 -28.28 -2.33
C ASN A 633 5.53 -27.80 -2.78
N GLU A 634 5.59 -26.70 -3.50
CA GLU A 634 6.82 -26.02 -3.89
C GLU A 634 7.90 -26.93 -4.52
N PRO A 635 7.61 -27.65 -5.62
CA PRO A 635 8.49 -28.64 -6.22
C PRO A 635 9.82 -28.04 -6.73
N GLU A 636 9.92 -26.72 -6.87
CA GLU A 636 11.15 -26.06 -7.29
C GLU A 636 11.99 -25.52 -6.14
N PHE A 637 11.57 -25.70 -4.88
CA PHE A 637 12.30 -25.20 -3.71
C PHE A 637 12.84 -26.34 -2.84
N SER A 638 14.15 -26.28 -2.54
CA SER A 638 14.82 -27.21 -1.63
C SER A 638 14.84 -26.64 -0.22
N ALA A 639 13.66 -26.38 0.33
CA ALA A 639 13.51 -25.68 1.60
C ALA A 639 14.33 -26.33 2.72
N PRO A 640 14.76 -25.59 3.76
CA PRO A 640 15.45 -26.20 4.90
C PRO A 640 14.52 -27.10 5.74
N TRP A 641 13.19 -26.91 5.63
CA TRP A 641 12.15 -27.80 6.17
C TRP A 641 11.78 -28.92 5.19
N GLU A 642 10.67 -29.61 5.45
CA GLU A 642 10.10 -30.62 4.58
C GLU A 642 10.00 -30.13 3.14
N ALA A 643 10.70 -30.83 2.24
CA ALA A 643 10.72 -30.48 0.82
C ALA A 643 10.92 -31.73 -0.04
N CYS A 644 10.44 -31.71 -1.28
CA CYS A 644 10.82 -32.69 -2.28
C CYS A 644 10.77 -32.03 -3.65
N ARG A 645 11.94 -31.92 -4.28
CA ARG A 645 12.04 -31.27 -5.58
C ARG A 645 11.52 -32.17 -6.68
N TYR A 646 10.90 -31.54 -7.67
CA TYR A 646 10.59 -32.15 -8.96
C TYR A 646 10.87 -31.13 -10.06
N THR A 647 11.28 -31.62 -11.21
CA THR A 647 11.17 -30.88 -12.47
C THR A 647 9.74 -31.02 -13.04
N ALA A 648 9.35 -30.11 -13.94
CA ALA A 648 8.07 -30.25 -14.64
C ALA A 648 7.95 -31.58 -15.41
N ASN A 649 9.06 -32.04 -16.00
CA ASN A 649 9.10 -33.30 -16.75
C ASN A 649 8.97 -34.53 -15.84
N SER A 650 9.66 -34.56 -14.69
CA SER A 650 9.56 -35.67 -13.75
C SER A 650 8.20 -35.69 -13.06
N THR A 651 7.61 -34.52 -12.77
CA THR A 651 6.21 -34.41 -12.32
C THR A 651 5.27 -35.00 -13.36
N GLY A 652 5.42 -34.61 -14.63
CA GLY A 652 4.59 -35.16 -15.71
C GLY A 652 4.72 -36.67 -15.84
N ALA A 653 5.94 -37.21 -15.81
CA ALA A 653 6.17 -38.65 -15.83
C ALA A 653 5.57 -39.37 -14.61
N PHE A 654 5.75 -38.84 -13.41
CA PHE A 654 5.17 -39.41 -12.19
C PHE A 654 3.63 -39.43 -12.25
N VAL A 655 3.02 -38.34 -12.71
CA VAL A 655 1.57 -38.24 -12.91
C VAL A 655 1.08 -39.21 -13.97
N ARG A 656 1.70 -39.25 -15.15
CA ARG A 656 1.29 -40.12 -16.26
C ARG A 656 1.40 -41.60 -15.93
N ASP A 657 2.53 -42.00 -15.34
CA ASP A 657 2.91 -43.39 -15.24
C ASP A 657 2.49 -44.04 -13.90
N PHE A 658 2.28 -43.23 -12.84
CA PHE A 658 1.99 -43.75 -11.49
C PHE A 658 0.77 -43.08 -10.82
N LEU A 659 0.86 -41.79 -10.50
CA LEU A 659 -0.14 -41.13 -9.63
C LEU A 659 -1.51 -41.00 -10.30
N GLY A 660 -1.55 -40.52 -11.54
CA GLY A 660 -2.77 -40.32 -12.31
C GLY A 660 -3.57 -41.62 -12.51
N PRO A 661 -2.97 -42.70 -13.03
CA PRO A 661 -3.63 -44.01 -13.13
C PRO A 661 -4.12 -44.53 -11.78
N ARG A 662 -3.31 -44.37 -10.73
CA ARG A 662 -3.66 -44.84 -9.38
C ARG A 662 -4.88 -44.12 -8.81
N LEU A 663 -4.86 -42.79 -8.81
CA LEU A 663 -5.97 -41.99 -8.31
C LEU A 663 -7.22 -42.17 -9.17
N LYS A 664 -7.07 -42.30 -10.50
CA LYS A 664 -8.22 -42.52 -11.38
C LYS A 664 -8.91 -43.86 -11.13
N SER A 665 -8.15 -44.89 -10.79
CA SER A 665 -8.66 -46.21 -10.40
C SER A 665 -9.40 -46.14 -9.06
N ASP A 666 -8.74 -45.61 -8.04
CA ASP A 666 -9.17 -45.80 -6.66
C ASP A 666 -10.10 -44.68 -6.18
N HIS A 667 -9.91 -43.45 -6.67
CA HIS A 667 -10.63 -42.25 -6.26
C HIS A 667 -10.94 -41.32 -7.45
N PRO A 668 -11.78 -41.76 -8.42
CA PRO A 668 -11.98 -41.07 -9.70
C PRO A 668 -12.60 -39.66 -9.61
N HIS A 669 -13.07 -39.27 -8.43
CA HIS A 669 -13.68 -37.96 -8.13
C HIS A 669 -12.65 -36.91 -7.74
N LEU A 670 -11.45 -37.31 -7.30
CA LEU A 670 -10.42 -36.39 -6.82
C LEU A 670 -9.87 -35.55 -7.96
N LYS A 671 -9.68 -34.26 -7.66
CA LYS A 671 -9.00 -33.31 -8.52
C LYS A 671 -7.50 -33.38 -8.32
N LEU A 672 -6.72 -33.23 -9.40
CA LEU A 672 -5.27 -33.19 -9.32
C LEU A 672 -4.71 -31.89 -9.90
N PHE A 673 -3.97 -31.16 -9.08
CA PHE A 673 -3.30 -29.92 -9.44
C PHE A 673 -1.78 -30.13 -9.48
N VAL A 674 -1.13 -29.51 -10.46
CA VAL A 674 0.33 -29.47 -10.57
C VAL A 674 0.87 -28.09 -10.20
N PHE A 675 2.19 -27.98 -10.17
CA PHE A 675 2.97 -26.78 -9.85
C PHE A 675 2.97 -26.40 -8.37
N ASP A 676 1.91 -25.83 -7.81
CA ASP A 676 1.83 -25.45 -6.37
C ASP A 676 3.06 -24.65 -5.92
N HIS A 677 3.44 -23.66 -6.73
CA HIS A 677 4.61 -22.80 -6.52
C HIS A 677 4.36 -21.38 -7.03
N ASN A 678 5.35 -20.50 -6.92
CA ASN A 678 5.23 -19.09 -7.24
C ASN A 678 4.90 -18.80 -8.70
N ARG A 679 4.26 -17.66 -8.99
CA ARG A 679 3.78 -17.29 -10.33
C ARG A 679 4.87 -17.17 -11.41
N ASP A 680 6.15 -17.18 -11.07
CA ASP A 680 7.28 -16.94 -11.98
C ASP A 680 7.45 -18.01 -13.06
N HIS A 681 7.34 -19.29 -12.72
CA HIS A 681 7.52 -20.41 -13.67
C HIS A 681 6.22 -21.11 -14.10
N MET A 682 5.08 -20.54 -13.72
CA MET A 682 3.76 -21.13 -13.92
C MET A 682 3.45 -21.45 -15.39
N VAL A 683 3.88 -20.58 -16.31
CA VAL A 683 3.67 -20.76 -17.77
C VAL A 683 4.47 -21.95 -18.30
N ASP A 684 5.72 -22.10 -17.85
CA ASP A 684 6.60 -23.18 -18.31
C ASP A 684 6.11 -24.53 -17.80
N TRP A 685 5.66 -24.58 -16.54
CA TRP A 685 5.03 -25.77 -15.96
C TRP A 685 3.71 -26.13 -16.64
N ALA A 686 2.84 -25.14 -16.90
CA ALA A 686 1.60 -25.36 -17.64
C ALA A 686 1.90 -25.96 -19.03
N ARG A 687 2.85 -25.39 -19.77
CA ARG A 687 3.23 -25.90 -21.11
C ARG A 687 3.85 -27.29 -21.06
N ALA A 688 4.72 -27.57 -20.08
CA ALA A 688 5.37 -28.86 -19.95
C ALA A 688 4.38 -29.98 -19.61
N VAL A 689 3.48 -29.75 -18.66
CA VAL A 689 2.50 -30.76 -18.21
C VAL A 689 1.37 -30.94 -19.21
N TYR A 690 0.77 -29.84 -19.70
CA TYR A 690 -0.35 -29.93 -20.65
C TYR A 690 0.07 -30.16 -22.10
N GLY A 691 1.36 -30.00 -22.40
CA GLY A 691 1.94 -30.38 -23.69
C GLY A 691 2.02 -31.89 -23.91
N ASP A 692 1.98 -32.70 -22.84
CA ASP A 692 1.86 -34.15 -22.90
C ASP A 692 0.41 -34.59 -22.67
N ALA A 693 -0.28 -35.01 -23.74
CA ALA A 693 -1.68 -35.42 -23.69
C ALA A 693 -1.93 -36.62 -22.74
N GLU A 694 -0.95 -37.50 -22.56
CA GLU A 694 -1.08 -38.66 -21.66
C GLU A 694 -0.98 -38.26 -20.19
N THR A 695 -0.28 -37.17 -19.89
CA THR A 695 -0.25 -36.54 -18.56
C THR A 695 -1.51 -35.70 -18.35
N ALA A 696 -1.83 -34.82 -19.31
CA ALA A 696 -2.88 -33.81 -19.21
C ALA A 696 -4.26 -34.37 -18.85
N LYS A 697 -4.59 -35.59 -19.28
CA LYS A 697 -5.88 -36.25 -18.98
C LYS A 697 -6.11 -36.53 -17.48
N PHE A 698 -5.07 -36.49 -16.66
CA PHE A 698 -5.13 -36.70 -15.22
C PHE A 698 -5.07 -35.40 -14.40
N VAL A 699 -4.81 -34.26 -15.05
CA VAL A 699 -4.57 -32.98 -14.35
C VAL A 699 -5.76 -32.05 -14.59
N ASP A 700 -6.35 -31.54 -13.51
CA ASP A 700 -7.51 -30.66 -13.55
C ASP A 700 -7.15 -29.17 -13.54
N GLY A 701 -5.93 -28.82 -13.10
CA GLY A 701 -5.52 -27.43 -12.99
C GLY A 701 -4.07 -27.22 -12.60
N VAL A 702 -3.72 -25.96 -12.41
CA VAL A 702 -2.43 -25.49 -11.90
C VAL A 702 -2.70 -24.76 -10.60
N ALA A 703 -2.03 -25.19 -9.54
CA ALA A 703 -2.01 -24.49 -8.25
C ALA A 703 -0.82 -23.53 -8.21
N PHE A 704 -0.92 -22.40 -7.51
CA PHE A 704 0.17 -21.42 -7.43
C PHE A 704 0.13 -20.58 -6.15
N HIS A 705 1.30 -20.04 -5.79
CA HIS A 705 1.55 -19.25 -4.58
C HIS A 705 1.90 -17.80 -4.94
N TRP A 706 1.88 -16.91 -3.95
CA TRP A 706 2.06 -15.47 -4.16
C TRP A 706 3.49 -14.92 -3.93
N TYR A 707 4.46 -15.75 -3.52
CA TYR A 707 5.78 -15.31 -2.99
C TYR A 707 6.82 -15.00 -4.09
N ALA A 708 6.43 -14.18 -5.06
CA ALA A 708 7.27 -13.86 -6.19
C ALA A 708 8.33 -12.79 -5.82
N GLY A 709 9.62 -13.17 -5.85
CA GLY A 709 10.74 -12.27 -5.52
C GLY A 709 11.95 -12.95 -4.85
N GLY A 710 11.80 -14.19 -4.38
CA GLY A 710 12.85 -14.90 -3.64
C GLY A 710 12.77 -14.64 -2.14
N LEU A 711 13.91 -14.43 -1.46
CA LEU A 711 13.92 -14.17 0.00
C LEU A 711 13.43 -12.76 0.39
N ASP A 712 13.23 -11.88 -0.60
CA ASP A 712 12.66 -10.56 -0.40
C ASP A 712 11.13 -10.61 -0.51
N ARG A 713 10.46 -10.50 0.65
CA ARG A 713 9.01 -10.63 0.81
C ARG A 713 8.26 -9.28 0.74
N THR A 714 8.93 -8.21 0.32
CA THR A 714 8.33 -6.87 0.23
C THR A 714 7.26 -6.77 -0.87
N LEU A 715 7.39 -7.58 -1.93
CA LEU A 715 6.52 -7.58 -3.11
C LEU A 715 5.55 -8.78 -3.17
N ASP A 716 5.49 -9.60 -2.12
CA ASP A 716 4.55 -10.73 -2.04
C ASP A 716 3.10 -10.26 -2.27
N GLY A 717 2.37 -10.98 -3.10
CA GLY A 717 0.99 -10.65 -3.48
C GLY A 717 0.83 -9.49 -4.49
N ALA A 718 1.89 -8.74 -4.80
CA ALA A 718 1.83 -7.59 -5.70
C ALA A 718 2.40 -7.85 -7.10
N VAL A 719 3.10 -8.97 -7.31
CA VAL A 719 3.81 -9.24 -8.58
C VAL A 719 3.54 -10.64 -9.13
N GLY A 720 3.76 -10.79 -10.44
CA GLY A 720 3.63 -12.07 -11.15
C GLY A 720 2.24 -12.36 -11.72
N HIS A 721 1.27 -11.46 -11.57
CA HIS A 721 -0.11 -11.62 -12.07
C HIS A 721 -0.18 -11.86 -13.59
N ALA A 722 0.67 -11.21 -14.39
CA ALA A 722 0.75 -11.41 -15.84
C ALA A 722 1.07 -12.86 -16.21
N ASN A 723 1.82 -13.59 -15.38
CA ASN A 723 2.08 -15.00 -15.61
C ASN A 723 0.86 -15.87 -15.35
N VAL A 724 -0.04 -15.47 -14.45
CA VAL A 724 -1.34 -16.15 -14.25
C VAL A 724 -2.17 -16.07 -15.54
N ALA A 725 -2.22 -14.89 -16.16
CA ALA A 725 -2.93 -14.69 -17.43
C ALA A 725 -2.30 -15.49 -18.58
N ARG A 726 -0.98 -15.44 -18.73
CA ARG A 726 -0.26 -16.21 -19.76
C ARG A 726 -0.40 -17.72 -19.53
N ALA A 727 -0.41 -18.16 -18.28
CA ALA A 727 -0.64 -19.56 -17.93
C ALA A 727 -2.07 -19.96 -18.28
N ARG A 728 -3.08 -19.16 -17.90
CA ARG A 728 -4.48 -19.36 -18.33
C ARG A 728 -4.59 -19.58 -19.84
N ASP A 729 -3.94 -18.72 -20.62
CA ASP A 729 -3.99 -18.78 -22.09
C ASP A 729 -3.25 -19.99 -22.66
N ALA A 730 -2.31 -20.57 -21.92
CA ALA A 730 -1.62 -21.82 -22.25
C ALA A 730 -2.38 -23.09 -21.81
N LEU A 731 -3.37 -22.95 -20.94
CA LEU A 731 -4.13 -24.08 -20.41
C LEU A 731 -5.32 -24.47 -21.32
N PRO A 732 -5.71 -25.75 -21.33
CA PRO A 732 -6.92 -26.17 -22.04
C PRO A 732 -8.16 -25.53 -21.39
N LYS A 733 -9.17 -25.25 -22.22
CA LYS A 733 -10.43 -24.65 -21.76
C LYS A 733 -11.05 -25.52 -20.65
N GLY A 734 -11.30 -24.89 -19.50
CA GLY A 734 -11.91 -25.54 -18.33
C GLY A 734 -10.93 -26.00 -17.26
N ALA A 735 -9.61 -25.99 -17.54
CA ALA A 735 -8.59 -26.17 -16.51
C ALA A 735 -8.71 -25.11 -15.42
N ARG A 736 -8.43 -25.50 -14.19
CA ARG A 736 -8.54 -24.66 -13.00
C ARG A 736 -7.24 -23.93 -12.71
N LEU A 737 -7.36 -22.70 -12.23
CA LEU A 737 -6.28 -21.91 -11.65
C LEU A 737 -6.58 -21.71 -10.18
N LEU A 738 -5.76 -22.29 -9.30
CA LEU A 738 -5.99 -22.29 -7.86
C LEU A 738 -4.84 -21.58 -7.14
N PRO A 739 -5.04 -20.33 -6.67
CA PRO A 739 -4.18 -19.75 -5.65
C PRO A 739 -4.31 -20.60 -4.38
N SER A 740 -3.30 -21.42 -4.09
CA SER A 740 -3.33 -22.46 -3.07
C SER A 740 -2.67 -22.04 -1.76
N GLU A 741 -1.91 -20.94 -1.76
CA GLU A 741 -1.23 -20.42 -0.58
C GLU A 741 -0.79 -18.95 -0.76
N GLY A 742 -0.99 -18.15 0.30
CA GLY A 742 -0.33 -16.85 0.50
C GLY A 742 -0.26 -16.47 1.99
N CYS A 743 0.83 -15.82 2.43
CA CYS A 743 1.05 -15.42 3.83
C CYS A 743 1.82 -14.09 3.97
N ASN A 744 1.45 -13.29 4.97
CA ASN A 744 2.23 -12.11 5.36
C ASN A 744 3.39 -12.52 6.28
N CYS A 745 4.61 -12.44 5.78
CA CYS A 745 5.79 -13.07 6.39
C CYS A 745 7.05 -12.21 6.18
N PRO A 746 8.07 -12.24 7.06
CA PRO A 746 8.16 -12.95 8.34
C PRO A 746 7.44 -12.23 9.50
N GLY A 747 6.99 -13.03 10.46
CA GLY A 747 6.49 -12.57 11.77
C GLY A 747 5.15 -11.83 11.79
N ILE A 748 4.66 -11.64 13.02
CA ILE A 748 3.45 -10.85 13.30
C ILE A 748 3.81 -9.38 13.20
N GLY A 749 3.08 -8.65 12.36
CA GLY A 749 3.16 -7.21 12.24
C GLY A 749 1.96 -6.57 12.91
N ASP A 750 2.09 -5.28 13.23
CA ASP A 750 0.92 -4.49 13.59
C ASP A 750 -0.03 -4.48 12.38
N SER A 751 -1.31 -4.74 12.62
CA SER A 751 -2.35 -4.78 11.59
C SER A 751 -2.36 -3.44 10.86
N ASP A 752 -1.73 -3.37 9.70
CA ASP A 752 -1.54 -2.14 8.93
C ASP A 752 -2.22 -2.23 7.57
N LEU A 753 -2.53 -1.06 7.05
CA LEU A 753 -3.04 -0.76 5.72
C LEU A 753 -2.41 -1.67 4.66
N LEU A 754 -1.07 -1.75 4.65
CA LEU A 754 -0.31 -2.46 3.62
C LEU A 754 -0.56 -3.98 3.60
N ARG A 755 -0.66 -4.63 4.76
CA ARG A 755 -0.94 -6.08 4.84
C ARG A 755 -2.35 -6.41 4.36
N SER A 756 -3.29 -5.49 4.60
CA SER A 756 -4.70 -5.63 4.20
C SER A 756 -4.89 -5.36 2.72
N GLU A 757 -4.24 -4.31 2.20
CA GLU A 757 -4.25 -3.99 0.78
C GLU A 757 -3.60 -5.09 -0.07
N ARG A 758 -2.49 -5.69 0.38
CA ARG A 758 -1.88 -6.83 -0.33
C ARG A 758 -2.86 -7.98 -0.55
N TYR A 759 -3.60 -8.38 0.50
CA TYR A 759 -4.62 -9.43 0.37
C TYR A 759 -5.75 -8.98 -0.56
N ALA A 760 -6.24 -7.75 -0.43
CA ALA A 760 -7.30 -7.24 -1.29
C ALA A 760 -6.89 -7.25 -2.76
N HIS A 761 -5.69 -6.74 -3.04
CA HIS A 761 -5.10 -6.62 -4.36
C HIS A 761 -4.87 -7.98 -5.00
N ASP A 762 -4.22 -8.90 -4.29
CA ASP A 762 -3.87 -10.22 -4.80
C ASP A 762 -5.12 -11.05 -5.11
N ILE A 763 -6.07 -11.12 -4.17
CA ILE A 763 -7.32 -11.86 -4.37
C ILE A 763 -8.10 -11.28 -5.54
N LEU A 764 -8.25 -9.95 -5.62
CA LEU A 764 -8.97 -9.30 -6.71
C LEU A 764 -8.30 -9.57 -8.07
N SER A 765 -6.98 -9.46 -8.13
CA SER A 765 -6.19 -9.68 -9.35
C SER A 765 -6.26 -11.12 -9.84
N ASP A 766 -6.07 -12.09 -8.94
CA ASP A 766 -6.16 -13.51 -9.28
C ASP A 766 -7.56 -13.87 -9.82
N LEU A 767 -8.62 -13.39 -9.16
CA LEU A 767 -10.00 -13.56 -9.62
C LEU A 767 -10.25 -12.86 -10.97
N ALA A 768 -9.68 -11.68 -11.18
CA ALA A 768 -9.71 -10.96 -12.45
C ALA A 768 -8.94 -11.70 -13.56
N LEU A 769 -8.07 -12.65 -13.24
CA LEU A 769 -7.25 -13.37 -14.20
C LEU A 769 -7.65 -14.82 -14.44
N GLY A 770 -8.66 -15.31 -13.73
CA GLY A 770 -9.23 -16.64 -13.98
C GLY A 770 -9.10 -17.61 -12.83
N ALA A 771 -8.64 -17.16 -11.65
CA ALA A 771 -8.61 -18.00 -10.46
C ALA A 771 -10.02 -18.47 -10.08
N CYS A 772 -10.12 -19.73 -9.68
CA CYS A 772 -11.36 -20.35 -9.22
C CYS A 772 -11.56 -20.27 -7.69
N GLY A 773 -10.73 -19.54 -6.97
CA GLY A 773 -10.79 -19.46 -5.52
C GLY A 773 -9.56 -18.76 -4.98
N TRP A 774 -9.37 -18.79 -3.67
CA TRP A 774 -8.15 -18.30 -3.03
C TRP A 774 -7.99 -18.95 -1.65
N VAL A 775 -6.77 -19.37 -1.31
CA VAL A 775 -6.48 -20.11 -0.08
C VAL A 775 -5.36 -19.41 0.69
N ASP A 776 -5.71 -18.96 1.88
CA ASP A 776 -4.77 -18.42 2.87
C ASP A 776 -3.82 -19.51 3.38
N TRP A 777 -2.73 -19.09 4.02
CA TRP A 777 -1.87 -19.99 4.75
C TRP A 777 -2.44 -20.42 6.10
N ASN A 778 -1.74 -20.18 7.20
CA ASN A 778 -2.20 -20.65 8.51
C ASN A 778 -3.50 -19.95 8.93
N LEU A 779 -4.55 -20.72 9.21
CA LEU A 779 -5.83 -20.21 9.73
C LEU A 779 -5.67 -19.48 11.08
N LEU A 780 -4.79 -19.99 11.94
CA LEU A 780 -4.60 -19.51 13.30
C LEU A 780 -3.16 -19.78 13.74
N LEU A 781 -2.50 -18.80 14.36
CA LEU A 781 -1.18 -19.00 14.95
C LEU A 781 -1.13 -18.56 16.41
N ASP A 782 -0.10 -18.95 17.15
CA ASP A 782 0.12 -18.44 18.50
C ASP A 782 0.45 -16.93 18.47
N HIS A 783 0.52 -16.32 19.65
CA HIS A 783 0.85 -14.90 19.82
C HIS A 783 2.26 -14.50 19.32
N ARG A 784 3.05 -15.44 18.78
CA ARG A 784 4.39 -15.23 18.21
C ARG A 784 4.50 -15.66 16.74
N GLY A 785 3.42 -16.17 16.14
CA GLY A 785 3.38 -16.56 14.73
C GLY A 785 3.83 -17.99 14.46
N GLY A 786 3.78 -18.86 15.47
CA GLY A 786 4.08 -20.28 15.38
C GLY A 786 2.96 -21.17 15.94
N PRO A 787 3.26 -22.40 16.37
CA PRO A 787 4.59 -23.03 16.38
C PRO A 787 5.10 -23.34 14.95
N ASN A 788 6.41 -23.26 14.76
CA ASN A 788 7.10 -23.68 13.55
C ASN A 788 8.42 -24.34 13.98
N HIS A 789 8.66 -25.59 13.59
CA HIS A 789 9.78 -26.37 14.15
C HIS A 789 11.16 -25.88 13.73
N LEU A 790 11.26 -25.00 12.73
CA LEU A 790 12.51 -24.35 12.30
C LEU A 790 12.50 -22.82 12.48
N GLY A 791 11.54 -22.28 13.24
CA GLY A 791 11.47 -20.85 13.54
C GLY A 791 11.06 -19.94 12.38
N ASN A 792 10.52 -20.49 11.29
CA ASN A 792 9.97 -19.73 10.14
C ASN A 792 8.59 -19.13 10.47
N VAL A 793 8.54 -18.25 11.49
CA VAL A 793 7.28 -17.67 11.99
C VAL A 793 6.65 -16.68 11.01
N CYS A 794 5.32 -16.67 10.98
CA CYS A 794 4.50 -15.94 10.00
C CYS A 794 3.32 -15.25 10.70
N ASP A 795 2.63 -14.36 9.99
CA ASP A 795 1.34 -13.81 10.42
C ASP A 795 0.17 -14.71 9.94
N ALA A 796 -0.99 -14.58 10.57
CA ALA A 796 -2.23 -15.26 10.23
C ALA A 796 -3.44 -14.34 10.49
N PRO A 797 -4.59 -14.49 9.80
CA PRO A 797 -5.74 -13.61 10.03
C PRO A 797 -6.28 -13.68 11.47
N MET A 798 -5.96 -14.74 12.20
CA MET A 798 -6.22 -14.86 13.63
C MET A 798 -4.98 -15.34 14.39
N HIS A 799 -4.82 -14.82 15.62
CA HIS A 799 -3.80 -15.25 16.56
C HIS A 799 -4.39 -15.55 17.94
N ALA A 800 -3.75 -16.44 18.69
CA ALA A 800 -3.99 -16.49 20.14
C ALA A 800 -3.60 -15.15 20.78
N THR A 801 -4.38 -14.68 21.77
CA THR A 801 -4.13 -13.37 22.42
C THR A 801 -2.84 -13.34 23.23
N ASP A 802 -2.43 -14.47 23.80
CA ASP A 802 -1.29 -14.59 24.70
C ASP A 802 -0.72 -16.02 24.73
N GLU A 803 0.32 -16.23 25.54
CA GLU A 803 0.97 -17.53 25.77
C GLU A 803 0.08 -18.57 26.46
N LYS A 804 -1.02 -18.13 27.09
CA LYS A 804 -1.99 -18.99 27.78
C LYS A 804 -3.16 -19.36 26.88
N PHE A 805 -3.17 -18.88 25.63
CA PHE A 805 -4.24 -19.10 24.67
C PHE A 805 -5.60 -18.58 25.19
N SER A 806 -5.59 -17.49 25.97
CA SER A 806 -6.79 -17.02 26.70
C SER A 806 -7.94 -16.57 25.81
N GLY A 807 -7.68 -16.27 24.53
CA GLY A 807 -8.67 -15.83 23.55
C GLY A 807 -8.07 -15.72 22.15
N VAL A 808 -8.83 -15.14 21.23
CA VAL A 808 -8.43 -14.90 19.83
C VAL A 808 -8.32 -13.40 19.54
N LYS A 809 -7.26 -13.00 18.83
CA LYS A 809 -7.05 -11.69 18.23
C LYS A 809 -7.24 -11.83 16.72
N ILE A 810 -8.12 -11.01 16.15
CA ILE A 810 -8.41 -11.00 14.71
C ILE A 810 -7.63 -9.85 14.07
N GLN A 811 -6.89 -10.13 13.00
CA GLN A 811 -6.15 -9.13 12.22
C GLN A 811 -7.06 -8.41 11.23
N SER A 812 -6.67 -7.20 10.81
CA SER A 812 -7.50 -6.35 9.92
C SER A 812 -7.80 -6.96 8.55
N TYR A 813 -6.90 -7.80 8.03
CA TYR A 813 -7.08 -8.42 6.71
C TYR A 813 -8.03 -9.62 6.71
N TYR A 814 -8.47 -10.10 7.89
CA TYR A 814 -9.58 -11.05 7.99
C TYR A 814 -10.86 -10.50 7.32
N ASP A 815 -11.20 -9.23 7.58
CA ASP A 815 -12.40 -8.61 7.01
C ASP A 815 -12.25 -8.38 5.50
N VAL A 816 -11.02 -8.11 5.03
CA VAL A 816 -10.69 -8.01 3.60
C VAL A 816 -10.98 -9.32 2.88
N ILE A 817 -10.54 -10.46 3.43
CA ILE A 817 -10.85 -11.77 2.84
C ILE A 817 -12.38 -11.99 2.84
N GLY A 818 -13.09 -11.49 3.86
CA GLY A 818 -14.54 -11.50 3.96
C GLY A 818 -15.27 -10.83 2.78
N HIS A 819 -14.71 -9.76 2.20
CA HIS A 819 -15.30 -9.09 1.03
C HIS A 819 -15.42 -10.01 -0.20
N PHE A 820 -14.59 -11.05 -0.26
CA PHE A 820 -14.63 -12.09 -1.29
C PHE A 820 -15.35 -13.33 -0.78
N SER A 821 -14.80 -14.01 0.22
CA SER A 821 -15.28 -15.31 0.72
C SER A 821 -16.74 -15.32 1.15
N LYS A 822 -17.22 -14.25 1.81
CA LYS A 822 -18.61 -14.15 2.30
C LYS A 822 -19.59 -13.89 1.18
N HIS A 823 -19.15 -13.28 0.10
CA HIS A 823 -20.03 -12.79 -0.95
C HIS A 823 -19.94 -13.61 -2.24
N LEU A 824 -18.83 -14.31 -2.47
CA LEU A 824 -18.53 -15.12 -3.65
C LEU A 824 -18.54 -16.60 -3.28
N HIS A 825 -19.74 -17.15 -3.08
CA HIS A 825 -19.92 -18.55 -2.70
C HIS A 825 -19.52 -19.52 -3.83
N PRO A 826 -19.22 -20.80 -3.51
CA PRO A 826 -19.02 -21.83 -4.53
C PRO A 826 -20.14 -21.85 -5.56
N GLY A 827 -19.78 -21.92 -6.84
CA GLY A 827 -20.69 -21.82 -7.99
C GLY A 827 -20.99 -20.40 -8.46
N SER A 828 -20.43 -19.36 -7.82
CA SER A 828 -20.51 -18.00 -8.37
C SER A 828 -19.69 -17.92 -9.66
N GLU A 829 -20.27 -17.35 -10.72
CA GLU A 829 -19.64 -17.23 -12.02
C GLU A 829 -19.13 -15.81 -12.21
N ARG A 830 -17.85 -15.63 -12.54
CA ARG A 830 -17.32 -14.31 -12.88
C ARG A 830 -18.04 -13.80 -14.12
N VAL A 831 -18.47 -12.54 -14.10
CA VAL A 831 -19.08 -11.86 -15.25
C VAL A 831 -18.19 -10.77 -15.80
N GLU A 832 -18.50 -10.29 -17.01
CA GLU A 832 -17.76 -9.19 -17.62
C GLU A 832 -17.93 -7.89 -16.82
N ILE A 833 -16.81 -7.20 -16.64
CA ILE A 833 -16.74 -5.92 -15.96
C ILE A 833 -15.75 -4.99 -16.67
N ALA A 834 -16.10 -3.71 -16.74
CA ALA A 834 -15.24 -2.64 -17.22
C ALA A 834 -15.22 -1.50 -16.19
N VAL A 835 -14.05 -0.94 -15.93
CA VAL A 835 -13.87 0.22 -15.04
C VAL A 835 -13.37 1.39 -15.89
N ASP A 836 -14.22 2.41 -16.05
CA ASP A 836 -13.97 3.62 -16.80
C ASP A 836 -13.75 4.80 -15.83
N GLY A 837 -12.64 5.52 -15.92
CA GLY A 837 -12.39 6.70 -15.09
C GLY A 837 -12.92 8.00 -15.72
N VAL A 838 -13.29 8.99 -14.90
CA VAL A 838 -13.38 10.38 -15.35
C VAL A 838 -12.41 11.26 -14.57
N PHE A 839 -11.74 12.15 -15.29
CA PHE A 839 -10.66 13.01 -14.80
C PHE A 839 -11.14 14.47 -14.72
N PHE A 840 -10.75 15.19 -13.66
CA PHE A 840 -11.17 16.58 -13.39
C PHE A 840 -9.98 17.51 -13.20
N ASP A 841 -10.07 18.72 -13.78
CA ASP A 841 -9.00 19.73 -13.90
C ASP A 841 -8.74 20.46 -12.57
N ASP A 842 -8.54 19.69 -11.50
CA ASP A 842 -8.03 20.17 -10.23
C ASP A 842 -6.55 19.80 -10.12
N ARG A 843 -5.68 20.75 -10.46
CA ARG A 843 -4.21 20.62 -10.35
C ARG A 843 -3.72 20.21 -8.95
N ALA A 844 -4.53 20.36 -7.89
CA ALA A 844 -4.22 19.84 -6.56
C ALA A 844 -4.53 18.34 -6.44
N ALA A 845 -5.63 17.86 -7.04
CA ALA A 845 -5.96 16.45 -7.16
C ALA A 845 -5.00 15.72 -8.11
N THR A 846 -4.58 16.35 -9.22
CA THR A 846 -3.68 15.74 -10.20
C THR A 846 -2.26 15.47 -9.66
N ARG A 847 -1.75 16.31 -8.74
CA ARG A 847 -0.46 16.07 -8.04
C ARG A 847 -0.53 14.99 -6.96
N ALA A 848 -1.72 14.70 -6.48
CA ALA A 848 -1.99 13.69 -5.47
C ALA A 848 -2.41 12.34 -6.10
N ALA A 849 -2.95 12.39 -7.33
CA ALA A 849 -3.35 11.25 -8.16
C ALA A 849 -2.22 10.74 -9.11
N THR A 850 -1.01 11.26 -9.01
CA THR A 850 0.17 10.89 -9.84
C THR A 850 1.16 9.99 -9.11
N ARG A 851 0.74 9.29 -8.05
CA ARG A 851 1.63 8.48 -7.22
C ARG A 851 1.12 7.05 -7.16
N ALA A 852 1.86 6.18 -7.83
CA ALA A 852 1.70 4.73 -7.81
C ALA A 852 2.23 4.20 -6.47
N ALA A 853 1.36 3.61 -5.65
CA ALA A 853 1.78 2.71 -4.58
C ALA A 853 2.20 1.37 -5.19
N VAL A 854 3.00 0.57 -4.48
CA VAL A 854 3.38 -0.78 -4.90
C VAL A 854 2.12 -1.58 -5.23
N GLY A 855 1.98 -2.03 -6.48
CA GLY A 855 0.76 -2.67 -7.00
C GLY A 855 0.38 -2.28 -8.44
N PHE A 856 1.07 -1.33 -9.07
CA PHE A 856 0.97 -1.15 -10.52
C PHE A 856 1.85 -2.18 -11.22
N GLU A 857 1.25 -3.03 -12.04
CA GLU A 857 1.96 -4.10 -12.73
C GLU A 857 2.93 -3.55 -13.78
N LEU A 858 4.12 -3.16 -13.31
CA LEU A 858 5.35 -3.39 -14.06
C LEU A 858 5.83 -4.77 -13.63
N THR A 859 5.73 -5.78 -14.50
CA THR A 859 6.33 -7.09 -14.22
C THR A 859 7.86 -6.88 -14.10
N LEU A 860 8.44 -7.12 -12.92
CA LEU A 860 9.88 -7.06 -12.68
C LEU A 860 10.47 -8.50 -12.68
N HIS A 861 11.62 -8.71 -13.31
CA HIS A 861 12.35 -9.96 -13.55
C HIS A 861 13.80 -9.82 -13.11
N LYS A 862 14.54 -10.94 -12.98
CA LYS A 862 16.00 -10.83 -12.88
C LYS A 862 16.60 -10.22 -14.15
N CYS A 863 17.48 -9.23 -14.00
CA CYS A 863 18.16 -8.58 -15.10
C CYS A 863 18.94 -9.59 -15.96
N GLN A 864 18.71 -9.62 -17.28
CA GLN A 864 19.52 -10.44 -18.16
C GLN A 864 20.89 -9.78 -18.37
N GLY A 865 21.92 -10.29 -17.69
CA GLY A 865 23.31 -9.80 -17.78
C GLY A 865 24.26 -10.50 -16.81
N SER A 866 25.57 -10.38 -17.07
CA SER A 866 26.61 -10.81 -16.12
C SER A 866 26.63 -9.88 -14.89
N PRO A 867 26.96 -10.38 -13.68
CA PRO A 867 27.06 -9.58 -12.45
C PRO A 867 27.89 -8.30 -12.60
N ASP A 868 28.87 -8.31 -13.51
CA ASP A 868 29.80 -7.19 -13.70
C ASP A 868 29.29 -6.12 -14.68
N ARG A 869 28.22 -6.40 -15.44
CA ARG A 869 27.56 -5.45 -16.37
C ARG A 869 26.09 -5.82 -16.60
N PRO A 870 25.20 -5.55 -15.63
CA PRO A 870 23.77 -5.50 -15.92
C PRO A 870 23.49 -4.40 -16.95
N SER A 871 22.57 -4.66 -17.86
CA SER A 871 22.08 -3.68 -18.84
C SER A 871 21.50 -2.48 -18.07
N PRO A 872 22.00 -1.24 -18.24
CA PRO A 872 21.48 -0.06 -17.52
C PRO A 872 20.05 0.35 -17.89
N ARG A 873 19.40 -0.46 -18.71
CA ARG A 873 18.15 -0.23 -19.44
C ARG A 873 16.94 -0.77 -18.69
N GLN A 874 17.15 -1.23 -17.46
CA GLN A 874 16.17 -2.08 -16.79
C GLN A 874 16.24 -2.00 -15.25
N ALA A 875 17.21 -1.34 -14.61
CA ALA A 875 17.40 -1.41 -13.15
C ALA A 875 16.56 -0.39 -12.35
N TRP A 876 15.93 -0.85 -11.25
CA TRP A 876 15.13 -0.04 -10.32
C TRP A 876 15.59 -0.23 -8.86
N ALA A 877 15.30 0.72 -7.98
CA ALA A 877 15.54 0.65 -6.54
C ALA A 877 14.31 1.12 -5.75
N LEU A 878 14.10 0.52 -4.57
CA LEU A 878 13.14 1.01 -3.60
C LEU A 878 13.74 2.20 -2.84
N ASP A 879 12.96 3.28 -2.66
CA ASP A 879 13.30 4.35 -1.71
C ASP A 879 13.00 3.87 -0.29
N ASP A 880 14.07 3.52 0.45
CA ASP A 880 14.05 3.06 1.86
C ASP A 880 13.32 4.01 2.84
N VAL A 881 12.99 5.24 2.42
CA VAL A 881 12.33 6.24 3.26
C VAL A 881 10.81 6.26 3.05
N HIS A 882 10.30 5.77 1.92
CA HIS A 882 8.91 5.98 1.53
C HIS A 882 8.25 4.82 0.76
N ASP A 883 8.94 3.69 0.55
CA ASP A 883 8.43 2.46 -0.09
C ASP A 883 7.91 2.66 -1.54
N TYR A 884 8.66 3.38 -2.39
CA TYR A 884 8.37 3.57 -3.83
C TYR A 884 9.52 3.06 -4.75
N LEU A 885 9.24 2.75 -6.02
CA LEU A 885 10.22 2.30 -7.04
C LEU A 885 10.82 3.46 -7.87
N GLU A 886 12.16 3.54 -8.01
CA GLU A 886 12.92 4.53 -8.81
C GLU A 886 13.92 3.85 -9.79
N MET A 887 14.03 4.30 -11.05
CA MET A 887 15.04 3.80 -12.02
C MET A 887 16.47 4.27 -11.65
N THR A 888 17.39 3.34 -11.42
CA THR A 888 18.77 3.65 -11.04
C THR A 888 19.76 3.51 -12.19
N ASP A 889 20.85 4.28 -12.17
CA ASP A 889 22.01 3.92 -12.98
C ASP A 889 22.73 2.75 -12.30
N GLY A 890 23.25 1.80 -13.09
CA GLY A 890 23.82 0.53 -12.61
C GLY A 890 25.11 0.63 -11.79
N SER A 891 25.24 1.64 -10.92
CA SER A 891 26.34 1.85 -9.98
C SER A 891 25.99 1.50 -8.52
N PHE A 892 24.73 1.13 -8.22
CA PHE A 892 24.20 0.84 -6.88
C PHE A 892 23.56 -0.57 -6.75
N VAL A 893 24.27 -1.63 -7.18
CA VAL A 893 23.70 -2.99 -7.34
C VAL A 893 23.90 -3.91 -6.11
N ASP A 894 24.39 -3.41 -4.98
CA ASP A 894 24.93 -4.31 -3.94
C ASP A 894 23.93 -4.75 -2.86
N LYS A 895 22.67 -4.30 -2.87
CA LYS A 895 21.72 -4.56 -1.76
C LYS A 895 20.40 -5.27 -2.10
N TRP A 896 19.90 -5.15 -3.33
CA TRP A 896 18.63 -5.75 -3.75
C TRP A 896 18.86 -6.33 -5.15
N GLY A 897 19.12 -7.64 -5.23
CA GLY A 897 19.67 -8.27 -6.43
C GLY A 897 18.87 -8.00 -7.70
N ASP A 898 19.54 -7.50 -8.74
CA ASP A 898 19.19 -7.59 -10.17
C ASP A 898 17.70 -7.60 -10.56
N LEU A 899 16.85 -6.62 -10.21
CA LEU A 899 15.45 -6.57 -10.69
C LEU A 899 15.23 -5.61 -11.88
N CYS A 900 14.48 -6.08 -12.90
CA CYS A 900 14.38 -5.54 -14.25
C CYS A 900 13.00 -5.69 -14.92
N ALA A 901 12.44 -4.67 -15.58
CA ALA A 901 11.07 -4.76 -16.17
C ALA A 901 10.93 -5.76 -17.34
N ALA A 902 9.76 -6.40 -17.48
CA ALA A 902 9.37 -7.36 -18.52
C ALA A 902 8.68 -6.76 -19.75
N ASP A 903 8.71 -7.52 -20.84
CA ASP A 903 8.29 -7.13 -22.20
C ASP A 903 6.83 -7.46 -22.59
N ALA A 904 5.88 -7.71 -21.67
CA ALA A 904 4.50 -7.98 -22.10
C ALA A 904 3.41 -7.59 -21.09
N ASN A 905 2.46 -6.76 -21.55
CA ASN A 905 1.29 -6.31 -20.82
C ASN A 905 0.08 -7.22 -21.12
N THR A 906 -0.75 -7.48 -20.11
CA THR A 906 -1.99 -8.27 -20.23
C THR A 906 -3.19 -7.32 -20.21
N PRO A 907 -4.21 -7.49 -21.09
CA PRO A 907 -5.45 -6.72 -20.98
C PRO A 907 -6.17 -7.00 -19.64
N GLY A 908 -6.39 -5.97 -18.83
CA GLY A 908 -7.21 -6.03 -17.61
C GLY A 908 -6.49 -5.77 -16.28
N VAL A 909 -5.15 -5.63 -16.30
CA VAL A 909 -4.35 -5.17 -15.14
C VAL A 909 -3.91 -3.72 -15.40
N GLY A 910 -3.87 -2.86 -14.37
CA GLY A 910 -3.63 -1.42 -14.54
C GLY A 910 -2.28 -1.11 -15.23
N SER A 911 -2.32 -0.41 -16.37
CA SER A 911 -1.14 -0.06 -17.18
C SER A 911 -1.33 1.25 -17.96
N LEU A 912 -0.25 1.78 -18.56
CA LEU A 912 -0.30 2.96 -19.43
C LEU A 912 -1.19 2.68 -20.65
N ALA A 913 -2.18 3.53 -20.91
CA ALA A 913 -3.14 3.33 -22.00
C ALA A 913 -3.33 4.58 -22.88
N LEU A 914 -3.75 4.38 -24.13
CA LEU A 914 -4.21 5.44 -25.04
C LEU A 914 -5.69 5.74 -24.80
N VAL A 915 -6.03 6.99 -24.49
CA VAL A 915 -7.42 7.47 -24.34
C VAL A 915 -7.67 8.70 -25.19
N ASN A 916 -8.92 9.01 -25.49
CA ASN A 916 -9.23 10.28 -26.14
C ASN A 916 -8.65 11.47 -25.35
N CYS A 917 -8.03 12.42 -26.05
CA CYS A 917 -7.32 13.52 -25.42
C CYS A 917 -8.18 14.47 -24.59
N GLU A 918 -9.50 14.44 -24.73
CA GLU A 918 -10.38 15.12 -23.78
C GLU A 918 -10.32 14.53 -22.36
N TYR A 919 -9.99 13.24 -22.23
CA TYR A 919 -9.82 12.52 -20.97
C TYR A 919 -8.38 12.52 -20.43
N GLY A 920 -7.39 12.84 -21.27
CA GLY A 920 -5.95 12.83 -20.93
C GLY A 920 -5.32 14.22 -20.72
N LYS A 921 -6.11 15.30 -20.71
CA LYS A 921 -5.61 16.69 -20.72
C LYS A 921 -4.91 17.18 -19.44
N GLU A 922 -4.99 16.42 -18.36
CA GLU A 922 -4.49 16.85 -17.04
C GLU A 922 -3.16 16.23 -16.62
N HIS A 923 -2.74 15.14 -17.25
CA HIS A 923 -1.52 14.44 -16.85
C HIS A 923 -0.31 15.00 -17.60
N GLY A 924 0.20 16.11 -17.08
CA GLY A 924 1.40 16.77 -17.58
C GLY A 924 2.74 16.17 -17.12
N ASP A 925 2.72 15.24 -16.17
CA ASP A 925 3.92 14.60 -15.63
C ASP A 925 3.53 13.21 -15.09
N VAL A 926 3.41 12.21 -15.97
CA VAL A 926 3.43 10.82 -15.52
C VAL A 926 4.90 10.46 -15.32
N ALA A 927 5.31 10.21 -14.08
CA ALA A 927 6.66 9.75 -13.75
C ALA A 927 6.82 8.29 -14.19
N VAL A 928 6.87 8.08 -15.50
CA VAL A 928 7.50 6.89 -16.08
C VAL A 928 9.01 7.10 -15.99
N GLY A 929 9.80 6.03 -16.02
CA GLY A 929 11.27 6.08 -15.91
C GLY A 929 11.95 7.11 -16.84
N LYS A 930 13.27 7.23 -16.77
CA LYS A 930 14.03 8.18 -17.60
C LYS A 930 13.90 7.86 -19.10
N PHE A 931 12.90 8.43 -19.77
CA PHE A 931 12.71 8.39 -21.22
C PHE A 931 13.20 9.69 -21.87
N ARG A 932 13.76 9.59 -23.08
CA ARG A 932 14.05 10.74 -23.94
C ARG A 932 13.21 10.66 -25.20
N ARG A 933 12.72 11.81 -25.65
CA ARG A 933 12.23 11.93 -27.01
C ARG A 933 13.42 11.88 -27.96
N ASP A 934 13.43 10.93 -28.88
CA ASP A 934 14.39 10.90 -29.97
C ASP A 934 14.11 12.08 -30.92
N PRO A 935 15.09 12.96 -31.17
CA PRO A 935 14.86 14.21 -31.89
C PRO A 935 14.55 14.00 -33.38
N ASP A 936 14.93 12.87 -33.98
CA ASP A 936 14.79 12.61 -35.41
C ASP A 936 13.53 11.79 -35.73
N SER A 937 13.19 10.83 -34.86
CA SER A 937 12.04 9.94 -35.04
C SER A 937 10.78 10.35 -34.27
N HIS A 938 10.92 11.27 -33.30
CA HIS A 938 9.88 11.62 -32.32
C HIS A 938 9.39 10.44 -31.47
N ALA A 939 10.10 9.31 -31.52
CA ALA A 939 9.80 8.18 -30.68
C ALA A 939 10.19 8.46 -29.23
N ILE A 940 9.42 7.93 -28.28
CA ILE A 940 9.81 7.97 -26.87
C ILE A 940 10.65 6.75 -26.61
N ALA A 941 11.96 6.97 -26.56
CA ALA A 941 12.95 5.95 -26.34
C ALA A 941 13.45 6.02 -24.90
N GLU A 942 13.72 4.87 -24.31
CA GLU A 942 14.39 4.82 -23.02
C GLU A 942 15.82 5.40 -23.13
N LEU A 943 16.26 6.19 -22.13
CA LEU A 943 17.53 6.92 -22.16
C LEU A 943 18.76 6.04 -22.39
N LYS A 944 18.69 4.77 -21.99
CA LYS A 944 19.60 3.70 -22.38
C LYS A 944 18.68 2.52 -22.67
N GLY A 945 18.45 2.14 -23.92
CA GLY A 945 17.39 1.13 -24.18
C GLY A 945 17.33 0.54 -25.56
N GLY A 946 17.32 1.40 -26.58
CA GLY A 946 16.93 0.99 -27.94
C GLY A 946 15.48 0.48 -28.05
N LEU A 947 14.72 0.59 -26.95
CA LEU A 947 13.30 0.28 -26.85
C LEU A 947 12.51 1.60 -26.81
N CYS A 948 11.36 1.60 -27.46
CA CYS A 948 10.45 2.70 -27.59
C CYS A 948 9.07 2.30 -27.09
N LEU A 949 8.36 3.27 -26.50
CA LEU A 949 6.98 3.09 -26.10
C LEU A 949 6.11 2.86 -27.35
N GLY A 950 5.21 1.88 -27.35
CA GLY A 950 4.29 1.61 -28.45
C GLY A 950 3.07 0.81 -28.00
N PRO A 951 1.95 0.82 -28.73
CA PRO A 951 0.76 0.06 -28.34
C PRO A 951 1.01 -1.45 -28.46
N SER A 952 0.42 -2.20 -27.53
CA SER A 952 0.41 -3.66 -27.54
C SER A 952 -0.08 -4.19 -28.89
N ARG A 953 0.52 -5.30 -29.35
CA ARG A 953 0.35 -5.85 -30.71
C ARG A 953 -1.11 -6.24 -31.03
N ASP A 954 -1.93 -6.48 -30.01
CA ASP A 954 -3.28 -7.00 -30.17
C ASP A 954 -4.35 -5.91 -30.43
N ARG A 955 -4.07 -4.64 -30.11
CA ARG A 955 -4.99 -3.50 -30.36
C ARG A 955 -4.26 -2.18 -30.69
N PRO A 956 -3.53 -2.11 -31.82
CA PRO A 956 -2.80 -0.89 -32.17
C PRO A 956 -3.75 0.30 -32.42
N GLY A 957 -3.61 1.36 -31.63
CA GLY A 957 -4.29 2.64 -31.84
C GLY A 957 -5.82 2.63 -31.60
N ALA A 958 -6.30 1.82 -30.66
CA ALA A 958 -7.67 1.92 -30.15
C ALA A 958 -7.73 2.74 -28.85
N GLU A 959 -8.90 3.28 -28.50
CA GLU A 959 -9.13 3.81 -27.16
C GLU A 959 -9.10 2.66 -26.14
N GLY A 960 -8.36 2.85 -25.03
CA GLY A 960 -8.01 1.79 -24.08
C GLY A 960 -6.86 0.88 -24.51
N ALA A 961 -6.17 1.18 -25.62
CA ALA A 961 -5.02 0.38 -26.06
C ALA A 961 -3.83 0.55 -25.09
N GLN A 962 -3.32 -0.57 -24.57
CA GLN A 962 -2.19 -0.60 -23.65
C GLN A 962 -0.88 -0.26 -24.35
N LEU A 963 0.04 0.40 -23.63
CA LEU A 963 1.35 0.80 -24.12
C LEU A 963 2.46 -0.04 -23.45
N GLU A 964 3.34 -0.60 -24.28
CA GLU A 964 4.44 -1.48 -23.91
C GLU A 964 5.78 -0.90 -24.38
N LEU A 965 6.88 -1.39 -23.80
CA LEU A 965 8.20 -1.21 -24.38
C LEU A 965 8.38 -2.21 -25.52
N GLN A 966 8.78 -1.72 -26.68
CA GLN A 966 9.01 -2.52 -27.88
C GLN A 966 10.30 -2.06 -28.55
N PRO A 967 10.95 -2.88 -29.40
CA PRO A 967 12.08 -2.42 -30.21
C PRO A 967 11.74 -1.13 -30.95
N CYS A 968 12.62 -0.13 -30.86
CA CYS A 968 12.43 1.14 -31.56
C CYS A 968 12.41 0.91 -33.07
N ASP A 969 11.27 1.22 -33.69
CA ASP A 969 11.11 1.34 -35.13
C ASP A 969 10.74 2.78 -35.45
N GLY A 970 11.74 3.55 -35.92
CA GLY A 970 11.56 4.95 -36.28
C GLY A 970 10.53 5.16 -37.40
N ALA A 971 10.15 4.14 -38.16
CA ALA A 971 9.08 4.22 -39.17
C ALA A 971 7.67 3.97 -38.57
N ASN A 972 7.59 3.36 -37.39
CA ASN A 972 6.32 3.04 -36.74
C ASN A 972 5.70 4.30 -36.10
N ARG A 973 4.64 4.81 -36.72
CA ARG A 973 3.93 6.00 -36.22
C ARG A 973 3.32 5.80 -34.84
N HIS A 974 3.02 4.57 -34.45
CA HIS A 974 2.44 4.26 -33.14
C HIS A 974 3.45 4.36 -31.99
N GLN A 975 4.75 4.44 -32.28
CA GLN A 975 5.80 4.67 -31.29
C GLN A 975 6.20 6.15 -31.17
N ARG A 976 5.56 7.02 -31.97
CA ARG A 976 5.85 8.45 -32.01
C ARG A 976 4.85 9.21 -31.18
N PHE A 977 5.35 10.13 -30.36
CA PHE A 977 4.51 10.92 -29.48
C PHE A 977 4.91 12.40 -29.51
N THR A 978 3.89 13.25 -29.47
CA THR A 978 4.02 14.69 -29.37
C THR A 978 3.64 15.15 -27.98
N HIS A 979 4.57 15.86 -27.35
CA HIS A 979 4.31 16.56 -26.10
C HIS A 979 3.57 17.86 -26.39
N LEU A 980 2.36 17.99 -25.86
CA LEU A 980 1.59 19.22 -26.01
C LEU A 980 2.05 20.29 -25.00
N PRO A 981 1.77 21.59 -25.26
CA PRO A 981 2.02 22.66 -24.29
C PRO A 981 1.29 22.48 -22.95
N SER A 982 0.29 21.60 -22.89
CA SER A 982 -0.43 21.22 -21.66
C SER A 982 0.33 20.23 -20.78
N GLY A 983 1.44 19.64 -21.27
CA GLY A 983 2.14 18.54 -20.61
C GLY A 983 1.68 17.14 -21.06
N ALA A 984 0.54 17.05 -21.74
CA ALA A 984 0.01 15.78 -22.19
C ALA A 984 0.88 15.17 -23.31
N LEU A 985 1.02 13.85 -23.26
CA LEU A 985 1.72 13.08 -24.27
C LEU A 985 0.71 12.48 -25.26
N VAL A 986 0.84 12.78 -26.54
CA VAL A 986 -0.14 12.42 -27.58
C VAL A 986 0.49 11.50 -28.60
N SER A 987 -0.16 10.38 -28.93
CA SER A 987 0.27 9.50 -30.02
C SER A 987 0.11 10.20 -31.37
N ASP A 988 1.18 10.22 -32.17
CA ASP A 988 1.17 10.82 -33.50
C ASP A 988 0.40 9.96 -34.53
N ALA A 989 0.10 8.70 -34.20
CA ALA A 989 -0.62 7.80 -35.09
C ALA A 989 -2.12 8.09 -35.12
N ASP A 990 -2.72 8.42 -33.98
CA ASP A 990 -4.17 8.49 -33.83
C ASP A 990 -4.67 9.71 -33.04
N GLY A 991 -3.77 10.57 -32.54
CA GLY A 991 -4.11 11.80 -31.84
C GLY A 991 -4.67 11.58 -30.43
N ARG A 992 -4.52 10.37 -29.86
CA ARG A 992 -4.95 10.03 -28.49
C ARG A 992 -3.88 10.33 -27.46
N CYS A 993 -4.29 10.59 -26.23
CA CYS A 993 -3.40 10.95 -25.14
C CYS A 993 -3.01 9.70 -24.34
N VAL A 994 -1.78 9.68 -23.83
CA VAL A 994 -1.32 8.65 -22.88
C VAL A 994 -1.84 8.99 -21.49
N THR A 995 -2.45 8.03 -20.82
CA THR A 995 -2.89 8.15 -19.43
C THR A 995 -2.41 6.95 -18.61
N ALA A 996 -2.29 7.16 -17.31
CA ALA A 996 -2.22 6.09 -16.32
C ALA A 996 -3.56 6.01 -15.54
N GLY A 997 -4.68 6.30 -16.21
CA GLY A 997 -5.97 6.67 -15.60
C GLY A 997 -6.51 5.77 -14.48
N TRP A 998 -7.24 6.34 -13.50
CA TRP A 998 -7.67 5.78 -12.18
C TRP A 998 -7.17 4.36 -11.92
N PRO A 999 -5.87 4.23 -11.67
CA PRO A 999 -5.26 2.91 -11.70
C PRO A 999 -5.47 2.22 -10.33
N PHE A 1000 -6.10 2.90 -9.36
CA PHE A 1000 -6.32 2.42 -7.99
C PHE A 1000 -7.76 1.97 -7.68
N VAL A 1001 -8.74 2.22 -8.56
CA VAL A 1001 -10.07 1.60 -8.40
C VAL A 1001 -10.10 0.33 -9.23
N GLN A 1002 -10.03 -0.80 -8.55
CA GLN A 1002 -10.10 -2.11 -9.17
C GLN A 1002 -11.45 -2.75 -8.83
N ALA A 1003 -12.00 -3.54 -9.74
CA ALA A 1003 -13.25 -4.23 -9.45
C ALA A 1003 -13.37 -5.58 -10.18
N VAL A 1004 -14.04 -6.51 -9.52
CA VAL A 1004 -14.48 -7.79 -10.10
C VAL A 1004 -15.97 -7.99 -9.82
N ALA A 1005 -16.68 -8.63 -10.74
CA ALA A 1005 -18.10 -8.92 -10.61
C ALA A 1005 -18.41 -10.40 -10.82
N PHE A 1006 -19.37 -10.91 -10.06
CA PHE A 1006 -19.80 -12.29 -10.08
C PHE A 1006 -21.32 -12.41 -10.01
N ALA A 1007 -21.89 -13.23 -10.90
CA ALA A 1007 -23.26 -13.70 -10.77
C ALA A 1007 -23.30 -14.87 -9.79
N ARG A 1008 -24.10 -14.75 -8.74
CA ARG A 1008 -24.17 -15.73 -7.66
C ARG A 1008 -25.24 -16.79 -7.95
N PRO A 1009 -25.14 -18.00 -7.36
CA PRO A 1009 -26.17 -19.04 -7.50
C PRO A 1009 -27.57 -18.60 -7.08
N THR A 1010 -27.66 -17.62 -6.18
CA THR A 1010 -28.90 -16.98 -5.70
C THR A 1010 -29.55 -16.04 -6.73
N GLY A 1011 -28.88 -15.74 -7.84
CA GLY A 1011 -29.37 -14.89 -8.93
C GLY A 1011 -29.06 -13.40 -8.79
N ASP A 1012 -28.44 -12.98 -7.69
CA ASP A 1012 -27.90 -11.63 -7.52
C ASP A 1012 -26.46 -11.51 -8.02
N VAL A 1013 -26.02 -10.26 -8.19
CA VAL A 1013 -24.67 -9.91 -8.65
C VAL A 1013 -23.90 -9.30 -7.49
N ALA A 1014 -22.72 -9.84 -7.21
CA ALA A 1014 -21.76 -9.23 -6.30
C ALA A 1014 -20.68 -8.51 -7.09
N VAL A 1015 -20.44 -7.24 -6.77
CA VAL A 1015 -19.32 -6.44 -7.31
C VAL A 1015 -18.41 -6.08 -6.15
N VAL A 1016 -17.17 -6.58 -6.17
CA VAL A 1016 -16.15 -6.22 -5.19
C VAL A 1016 -15.28 -5.16 -5.82
N ALA A 1017 -15.19 -4.00 -5.18
CA ALA A 1017 -14.42 -2.85 -5.65
C ALA A 1017 -13.43 -2.38 -4.58
N LEU A 1018 -12.19 -2.16 -4.98
CA LEU A 1018 -11.06 -1.78 -4.16
C LEU A 1018 -10.61 -0.38 -4.57
N ASN A 1019 -10.33 0.51 -3.62
CA ASN A 1019 -9.71 1.81 -3.82
C ASN A 1019 -8.40 1.87 -3.02
N GLU A 1020 -7.26 1.77 -3.71
CA GLU A 1020 -5.91 1.84 -3.12
C GLU A 1020 -5.35 3.28 -3.08
N ALA A 1021 -6.11 4.29 -3.51
CA ALA A 1021 -5.64 5.67 -3.42
C ALA A 1021 -5.94 6.30 -2.08
N SER A 1022 -5.16 7.35 -1.81
CA SER A 1022 -5.37 8.24 -0.67
C SER A 1022 -6.53 9.24 -0.86
N HIS A 1023 -7.34 9.11 -1.92
CA HIS A 1023 -8.53 9.93 -2.17
C HIS A 1023 -9.75 9.05 -2.45
N ALA A 1024 -10.94 9.57 -2.15
CA ALA A 1024 -12.18 8.88 -2.46
C ALA A 1024 -12.44 8.82 -3.97
N ALA A 1025 -13.06 7.74 -4.42
CA ALA A 1025 -13.48 7.49 -5.79
C ALA A 1025 -14.99 7.63 -5.94
N ASP A 1026 -15.46 8.56 -6.78
CA ASP A 1026 -16.87 8.65 -7.13
C ASP A 1026 -17.12 8.06 -8.52
N PHE A 1027 -18.02 7.09 -8.63
CA PHE A 1027 -18.37 6.46 -9.90
C PHE A 1027 -19.85 6.05 -10.00
N ASP A 1028 -20.31 5.84 -11.23
CA ASP A 1028 -21.58 5.23 -11.57
C ASP A 1028 -21.39 3.71 -11.70
N LEU A 1029 -22.02 2.91 -10.83
CA LEU A 1029 -22.08 1.46 -10.97
C LEU A 1029 -23.26 1.11 -11.88
N ASP A 1030 -22.98 0.61 -13.09
CA ASP A 1030 -23.92 0.19 -14.12
C ASP A 1030 -23.95 -1.35 -14.18
N ILE A 1031 -25.11 -1.97 -13.91
CA ILE A 1031 -25.29 -3.42 -14.00
C ILE A 1031 -26.43 -3.70 -14.97
N ASP A 1032 -26.11 -4.24 -16.15
CA ASP A 1032 -27.05 -4.49 -17.24
C ASP A 1032 -27.95 -3.28 -17.60
N GLY A 1033 -27.41 -2.06 -17.48
CA GLY A 1033 -28.11 -0.80 -17.76
C GLY A 1033 -28.82 -0.16 -16.56
N ASP A 1034 -28.81 -0.79 -15.38
CA ASP A 1034 -29.31 -0.20 -14.12
C ASP A 1034 -28.16 0.52 -13.41
N VAL A 1035 -28.27 1.83 -13.22
CA VAL A 1035 -27.15 2.69 -12.76
C VAL A 1035 -27.38 3.23 -11.35
N VAL A 1036 -26.35 3.16 -10.48
CA VAL A 1036 -26.33 3.84 -9.18
C VAL A 1036 -25.04 4.59 -8.93
N ARG A 1037 -25.17 5.72 -8.24
CA ARG A 1037 -24.02 6.47 -7.74
C ARG A 1037 -23.38 5.75 -6.57
N ALA A 1038 -22.12 5.39 -6.73
CA ALA A 1038 -21.24 4.77 -5.77
C ALA A 1038 -20.10 5.72 -5.39
N SER A 1039 -19.54 5.50 -4.21
CA SER A 1039 -18.38 6.23 -3.71
C SER A 1039 -17.54 5.30 -2.83
N LEU A 1040 -16.25 5.15 -3.15
CA LEU A 1040 -15.29 4.38 -2.37
C LEU A 1040 -14.37 5.35 -1.62
N GLY A 1041 -14.28 5.22 -0.30
CA GLY A 1041 -13.33 5.99 0.47
C GLY A 1041 -11.86 5.67 0.10
N PRO A 1042 -10.90 6.50 0.52
CA PRO A 1042 -9.49 6.21 0.32
C PRO A 1042 -9.07 4.95 1.08
N HIS A 1043 -8.26 4.09 0.46
CA HIS A 1043 -7.79 2.84 1.05
C HIS A 1043 -8.94 1.99 1.61
N THR A 1044 -9.98 1.79 0.79
CA THR A 1044 -11.17 1.02 1.17
C THR A 1044 -11.49 -0.08 0.18
N ILE A 1045 -12.09 -1.15 0.68
CA ILE A 1045 -12.72 -2.18 -0.14
C ILE A 1045 -14.22 -2.16 0.16
N GLN A 1046 -15.01 -2.28 -0.89
CA GLN A 1046 -16.46 -2.30 -0.81
C GLN A 1046 -17.04 -3.43 -1.67
N THR A 1047 -18.03 -4.13 -1.13
CA THR A 1047 -18.81 -5.14 -1.87
C THR A 1047 -20.24 -4.67 -2.05
N TYR A 1048 -20.69 -4.63 -3.30
CA TYR A 1048 -22.03 -4.29 -3.72
C TYR A 1048 -22.77 -5.58 -4.07
N VAL A 1049 -23.80 -5.92 -3.31
CA VAL A 1049 -24.67 -7.07 -3.60
C VAL A 1049 -25.99 -6.55 -4.16
N VAL A 1050 -26.28 -6.91 -5.41
CA VAL A 1050 -27.39 -6.34 -6.17
C VAL A 1050 -28.41 -7.42 -6.51
N SER A 1051 -29.62 -7.28 -5.95
CA SER A 1051 -30.68 -8.27 -6.10
C SER A 1051 -31.06 -8.50 -7.57
N PRO A 1052 -31.54 -9.70 -7.95
CA PRO A 1052 -32.14 -9.90 -9.26
C PRO A 1052 -33.31 -8.95 -9.49
N ARG A 1053 -33.63 -8.69 -10.77
CA ARG A 1053 -34.88 -7.98 -11.09
C ARG A 1053 -36.06 -8.83 -10.59
N PRO A 1054 -37.07 -8.23 -9.96
CA PRO A 1054 -38.31 -8.93 -9.67
C PRO A 1054 -38.85 -9.52 -10.97
N ALA A 1055 -39.22 -10.82 -10.96
CA ALA A 1055 -39.90 -11.41 -12.10
C ALA A 1055 -41.13 -10.55 -12.43
N ALA A 1056 -41.30 -10.20 -13.71
CA ALA A 1056 -42.53 -9.53 -14.14
C ALA A 1056 -43.70 -10.40 -13.68
N ALA A 1057 -44.62 -9.83 -12.91
CA ALA A 1057 -45.81 -10.55 -12.45
C ALA A 1057 -46.48 -11.18 -13.68
N ALA A 1058 -46.69 -12.49 -13.63
CA ALA A 1058 -47.50 -13.16 -14.66
C ALA A 1058 -48.83 -12.42 -14.76
N PRO A 1059 -49.31 -12.09 -15.97
CA PRO A 1059 -50.59 -11.40 -16.10
C PRO A 1059 -51.66 -12.23 -15.39
N ALA A 1060 -52.41 -11.59 -14.51
CA ALA A 1060 -53.51 -12.23 -13.80
C ALA A 1060 -54.48 -12.83 -14.83
N PRO A 1061 -55.01 -14.04 -14.60
CA PRO A 1061 -55.97 -14.63 -15.51
C PRO A 1061 -57.30 -13.89 -15.39
N GLY A 1062 -57.64 -13.13 -16.44
CA GLY A 1062 -58.96 -12.57 -16.66
C GLY A 1062 -59.13 -11.12 -16.21
N ASP A 1063 -58.97 -10.19 -17.14
CA ASP A 1063 -60.13 -9.39 -17.55
C ASP A 1063 -60.01 -9.09 -19.05
N ASP A 1064 -61.11 -9.37 -19.71
CA ASP A 1064 -61.31 -9.37 -21.15
C ASP A 1064 -61.51 -7.92 -21.61
N ASP A 1065 -60.49 -7.32 -22.22
CA ASP A 1065 -60.66 -6.07 -22.97
C ASP A 1065 -59.90 -6.14 -24.30
N GLY A 1066 -60.64 -6.60 -25.32
CA GLY A 1066 -60.54 -6.08 -26.68
C GLY A 1066 -59.21 -6.30 -27.42
N ALA A 1067 -58.85 -7.56 -27.67
CA ALA A 1067 -57.88 -7.88 -28.71
C ALA A 1067 -58.39 -7.42 -30.08
N VAL A 1068 -57.96 -6.24 -30.53
CA VAL A 1068 -58.00 -5.86 -31.95
C VAL A 1068 -56.99 -6.75 -32.66
N LYS A 1069 -57.47 -7.82 -33.27
CA LYS A 1069 -56.71 -8.59 -34.26
C LYS A 1069 -56.32 -7.63 -35.39
N LEU A 1070 -55.02 -7.49 -35.63
CA LEU A 1070 -54.49 -6.92 -36.86
C LEU A 1070 -55.03 -7.77 -38.02
N THR A 1071 -56.06 -7.30 -38.71
CA THR A 1071 -56.49 -7.84 -40.00
C THR A 1071 -55.63 -7.27 -41.11
N ASP A 1072 -55.62 -7.98 -42.24
CA ASP A 1072 -54.84 -7.69 -43.46
C ASP A 1072 -55.06 -6.28 -44.05
N ASP A 1073 -56.01 -5.50 -43.51
CA ASP A 1073 -56.35 -4.14 -43.92
C ASP A 1073 -55.24 -3.10 -43.63
N ILE A 1074 -54.43 -3.30 -42.58
CA ILE A 1074 -53.32 -2.38 -42.25
C ILE A 1074 -52.19 -2.48 -43.29
N ALA A 1075 -52.01 -3.66 -43.91
CA ALA A 1075 -51.03 -3.84 -44.97
C ALA A 1075 -51.44 -3.09 -46.25
N ASP A 1076 -52.74 -3.04 -46.56
CA ASP A 1076 -53.29 -2.29 -47.69
C ASP A 1076 -53.29 -0.77 -47.44
N ASP A 1077 -53.52 -0.33 -46.19
CA ASP A 1077 -53.38 1.08 -45.80
C ASP A 1077 -51.93 1.57 -45.90
N ILE A 1078 -50.94 0.76 -45.50
CA ILE A 1078 -49.52 1.06 -45.65
C ILE A 1078 -49.12 1.13 -47.14
N LYS A 1079 -49.73 0.29 -47.99
CA LYS A 1079 -49.48 0.27 -49.44
C LYS A 1079 -50.09 1.49 -50.14
N GLN A 1080 -51.27 1.94 -49.71
CA GLN A 1080 -51.90 3.18 -50.19
C GLN A 1080 -51.14 4.44 -49.71
N LEU A 1081 -50.59 4.42 -48.49
CA LEU A 1081 -49.73 5.49 -47.97
C LEU A 1081 -48.41 5.61 -48.73
N LYS A 1082 -47.78 4.49 -49.10
CA LYS A 1082 -46.56 4.48 -49.95
C LYS A 1082 -46.82 4.98 -51.37
N ALA A 1083 -48.00 4.72 -51.93
CA ALA A 1083 -48.38 5.23 -53.25
C ALA A 1083 -48.67 6.76 -53.26
N LYS A 1084 -49.08 7.32 -52.11
CA LYS A 1084 -49.39 8.76 -51.96
C LYS A 1084 -48.18 9.64 -51.62
N LEU A 1085 -47.07 9.07 -51.14
CA LEU A 1085 -45.96 9.86 -50.62
C LEU A 1085 -44.82 10.17 -51.62
N GLY A 1086 -44.75 9.51 -52.79
CA GLY A 1086 -43.69 9.75 -53.77
C GLY A 1086 -42.26 9.54 -53.20
N PRO A 1087 -41.20 9.66 -54.01
CA PRO A 1087 -39.84 9.47 -53.52
C PRO A 1087 -39.33 10.77 -52.85
N VAL A 1088 -39.16 10.74 -51.53
CA VAL A 1088 -38.29 11.66 -50.79
C VAL A 1088 -37.28 10.83 -50.01
#